data_AF-A0A929W930-F1
#
_entry.id   AF-A0A929W930-F1
#
_cell.length_a   1.000
_cell.length_b   1.000
_cell.length_c   1.000
_cell.angle_alpha   90.00
_cell.angle_beta   90.00
_cell.angle_gamma   90.00
#
_symmetry.space_group_name_H-M   'P 1'
#
loop_
_entity.id
_entity.type
_entity.pdbx_description
1 polymer ?
#
loop_
_entity_poly.entity_id
_entity_poly.type
_entity_poly.pdbx_seq_one_letter_code
_entity_poly.pdbx_strand_id
1 'polypeptide(L)'
;ETVIISLDGWAGTQRYAGIWSGDQTGGDWEYIRFHIPTFIGSGLSGQPNITSDLDGIFGGKNIPVNVREFQWKTFTPMELNMDGWGANPKYPQALGGKSTALNRWYLKLKSELLPYTYTAAAQAINGRPIIRPMFMEERNDYTLGKRTQYQYMYGDAFLVAPVYQNTAADAEGNDRRDGIYLPQGTWVDYFTGDRYEGGRILNDFDAPLWKLPVLVKADAIIPMANPNNNPSQIRKDLRIYEIYAQHGTKALEYDDDGRTQAYLTGENTNTQLSTSVNKKTLTFKAERTAGDFDGYIRNKATELRINVTRAPKAVTAQVGANKAVKLTEVKTREAFEKGDNVWFYDARPNLNRWVRPGEESVGEVIKNPQVLVRVAPTDVSENTVSVEVKGFEFAPADRLLTHRGKLKTTQLDEKKSKVEAYALTPAWTPVENADYYEVKFDGQIYSTIREPRLRFDDLAPVTTYDFAVRAVNASGAGAWSNLRLATVKDPLEWAIKGVKATASVASQGGQGTDKLFDRDLKTMWHTAWDNKQATPFDLTVDLRAVNKIDRIEYVPREDAANGTLLRGSYSFSTDRQNWSAPVAFTWAKDATVKTIVPADHPEARYLKLHVDEGVGNFGSGRELYVYRVAGTEGKMQGDINRDKRIDENDLTSYMNYTGLRRGDADFDYVAAGDINGNGLIDAYDISTVAVELDGGVRNSSDKVRGSLVLTPNVKSYKAGDLVEIKVSGKDLHYVNALSFGLPYKADELEYVGIDLKGMKDMVNLTYDRLHTNGTKELLPTFVNRGNDFLLDEGAPVLFTLKFRAKKAGKFQLKAVDGLLVDRNLGTVQF
;
A
#
# COMPACT_ATOMS: atom_id res chain seq x y z
N GLU A 1 8.22 31.39 -11.03
CA GLU A 1 7.04 30.53 -10.80
C GLU A 1 7.25 29.63 -9.60
N THR A 2 6.17 29.05 -9.09
CA THR A 2 6.14 28.17 -7.93
C THR A 2 5.72 26.78 -8.39
N VAL A 3 6.52 25.75 -8.10
CA VAL A 3 6.11 24.35 -8.21
C VAL A 3 5.66 23.90 -6.82
N ILE A 4 4.43 23.41 -6.70
CA ILE A 4 3.84 22.98 -5.43
C ILE A 4 3.75 21.46 -5.41
N ILE A 5 4.33 20.85 -4.38
CA ILE A 5 4.13 19.45 -4.01
C ILE A 5 3.45 19.44 -2.65
N SER A 6 2.38 18.67 -2.52
CA SER A 6 1.56 18.61 -1.31
C SER A 6 1.11 17.17 -1.01
N LEU A 7 0.23 17.02 -0.04
CA LEU A 7 -0.52 15.81 0.31
C LEU A 7 -1.87 16.27 0.90
N ASP A 8 -2.73 15.36 1.37
CA ASP A 8 -4.05 15.72 1.93
C ASP A 8 -4.91 16.58 0.97
N GLY A 9 -4.82 16.25 -0.32
CA GLY A 9 -5.58 16.93 -1.35
C GLY A 9 -7.09 16.63 -1.32
N TRP A 10 -7.82 17.31 -2.18
CA TRP A 10 -9.23 17.06 -2.45
C TRP A 10 -9.52 17.16 -3.95
N ALA A 11 -10.78 16.98 -4.34
CA ALA A 11 -11.21 17.20 -5.72
C ALA A 11 -10.77 18.60 -6.22
N GLY A 12 -9.92 18.63 -7.24
CA GLY A 12 -9.40 19.85 -7.85
C GLY A 12 -7.96 20.23 -7.48
N THR A 13 -7.29 19.52 -6.56
CA THR A 13 -5.89 19.79 -6.18
C THR A 13 -4.93 19.79 -7.38
N GLN A 14 -5.17 18.96 -8.40
CA GLN A 14 -4.31 18.82 -9.58
C GLN A 14 -4.12 20.12 -10.38
N ARG A 15 -5.00 21.11 -10.20
CA ARG A 15 -4.87 22.43 -10.86
C ARG A 15 -3.83 23.35 -10.21
N TYR A 16 -3.34 22.98 -9.03
CA TYR A 16 -2.39 23.78 -8.24
C TYR A 16 -1.13 23.03 -7.85
N ALA A 17 -1.25 21.74 -7.52
CA ALA A 17 -0.17 20.98 -6.92
C ALA A 17 -0.12 19.52 -7.43
N GLY A 18 1.10 19.01 -7.53
CA GLY A 18 1.33 17.57 -7.50
C GLY A 18 1.25 17.04 -6.07
N ILE A 19 1.13 15.72 -5.92
CA ILE A 19 1.08 15.07 -4.60
C ILE A 19 2.28 14.17 -4.36
N TRP A 20 2.64 14.04 -3.09
CA TRP A 20 3.53 13.04 -2.55
C TRP A 20 2.75 12.14 -1.57
N SER A 21 3.12 10.87 -1.47
CA SER A 21 2.35 9.85 -0.74
C SER A 21 2.38 9.95 0.79
N GLY A 22 3.12 10.87 1.39
CA GLY A 22 3.37 10.86 2.84
C GLY A 22 4.58 10.02 3.23
N ASP A 23 4.84 9.94 4.53
CA ASP A 23 6.01 9.28 5.12
C ASP A 23 5.83 7.76 5.27
N GLN A 24 6.73 6.95 4.71
CA GLN A 24 6.80 5.51 4.98
C GLN A 24 8.25 4.99 5.07
N THR A 25 8.40 3.73 5.48
CA THR A 25 9.70 3.07 5.66
C THR A 25 10.14 2.36 4.38
N GLY A 26 11.30 2.72 3.84
CA GLY A 26 11.94 2.03 2.72
C GLY A 26 12.98 1.00 3.16
N GLY A 27 13.77 0.47 2.22
CA GLY A 27 14.57 -0.73 2.41
C GLY A 27 13.75 -2.03 2.50
N ASP A 28 12.45 -1.95 2.22
CA ASP A 28 11.47 -3.03 2.26
C ASP A 28 10.77 -3.17 0.89
N TRP A 29 10.55 -4.41 0.45
CA TRP A 29 9.81 -4.70 -0.78
C TRP A 29 8.37 -4.20 -0.75
N GLU A 30 7.76 -4.17 0.44
CA GLU A 30 6.41 -3.63 0.61
C GLU A 30 6.32 -2.19 0.10
N TYR A 31 7.36 -1.38 0.32
CA TYR A 31 7.43 0.03 -0.12
C TYR A 31 7.19 0.15 -1.63
N ILE A 32 7.85 -0.70 -2.43
CA ILE A 32 7.65 -0.76 -3.88
C ILE A 32 6.24 -1.29 -4.20
N ARG A 33 5.86 -2.41 -3.57
CA ARG A 33 4.61 -3.12 -3.88
C ARG A 33 3.37 -2.26 -3.72
N PHE A 34 3.25 -1.49 -2.63
CA PHE A 34 2.07 -0.65 -2.41
C PHE A 34 2.10 0.65 -3.24
N HIS A 35 3.28 1.18 -3.59
CA HIS A 35 3.37 2.43 -4.36
C HIS A 35 2.96 2.27 -5.82
N ILE A 36 3.19 1.13 -6.47
CA ILE A 36 2.78 0.93 -7.86
C ILE A 36 1.27 1.17 -8.06
N PRO A 37 0.35 0.48 -7.34
CA PRO A 37 -1.08 0.75 -7.46
C PRO A 37 -1.47 2.14 -6.91
N THR A 38 -0.70 2.71 -5.97
CA THR A 38 -0.92 4.10 -5.51
C THR A 38 -0.73 5.11 -6.64
N PHE A 39 0.33 4.96 -7.44
CA PHE A 39 0.62 5.83 -8.58
C PHE A 39 -0.42 5.68 -9.70
N ILE A 40 -0.84 4.44 -9.97
CA ILE A 40 -1.93 4.16 -10.92
C ILE A 40 -3.25 4.79 -10.44
N GLY A 41 -3.59 4.59 -9.16
CA GLY A 41 -4.79 5.14 -8.54
C GLY A 41 -4.83 6.67 -8.51
N SER A 42 -3.69 7.33 -8.31
CA SER A 42 -3.58 8.79 -8.39
C SER A 42 -3.93 9.30 -9.78
N GLY A 43 -3.37 8.70 -10.83
CA GLY A 43 -3.71 9.05 -12.21
C GLY A 43 -5.19 8.87 -12.51
N LEU A 44 -5.79 7.78 -12.02
CA LEU A 44 -7.24 7.52 -12.13
C LEU A 44 -8.11 8.49 -11.34
N SER A 45 -7.58 9.09 -10.28
CA SER A 45 -8.25 10.10 -9.47
C SER A 45 -8.12 11.52 -10.06
N GLY A 46 -7.62 11.64 -11.29
CA GLY A 46 -7.40 12.93 -11.94
C GLY A 46 -6.17 13.69 -11.42
N GLN A 47 -5.25 13.01 -10.71
CA GLN A 47 -4.00 13.58 -10.21
C GLN A 47 -2.81 12.94 -10.94
N PRO A 48 -2.37 13.50 -12.09
CA PRO A 48 -1.31 12.92 -12.89
C PRO A 48 0.10 13.23 -12.36
N ASN A 49 0.24 14.22 -11.48
CA ASN A 49 1.52 14.64 -10.91
C ASN A 49 1.66 14.02 -9.52
N ILE A 50 2.19 12.80 -9.46
CA ILE A 50 2.46 12.07 -8.21
C ILE A 50 3.94 11.72 -8.05
N THR A 51 4.39 11.66 -6.80
CA THR A 51 5.68 11.12 -6.39
C THR A 51 5.59 10.38 -5.04
N SER A 52 6.67 9.71 -4.66
CA SER A 52 6.95 9.21 -3.31
C SER A 52 8.45 9.29 -3.07
N ASP A 53 8.89 9.13 -1.82
CA ASP A 53 10.31 9.22 -1.47
C ASP A 53 11.11 8.08 -2.11
N LEU A 54 12.27 8.37 -2.67
CA LEU A 54 13.18 7.34 -3.16
C LEU A 54 13.71 6.54 -1.98
N ASP A 55 13.35 5.25 -1.93
CA ASP A 55 13.73 4.32 -0.85
C ASP A 55 13.23 4.76 0.55
N GLY A 56 12.08 5.46 0.62
CA GLY A 56 11.40 5.88 1.85
C GLY A 56 12.13 6.93 2.67
N ILE A 57 11.40 7.74 3.44
CA ILE A 57 11.99 8.69 4.39
C ILE A 57 12.67 7.97 5.57
N PHE A 58 12.03 6.91 6.09
CA PHE A 58 12.58 6.05 7.14
C PHE A 58 13.23 4.79 6.55
N GLY A 59 13.97 4.02 7.36
CA GLY A 59 14.58 2.76 6.92
C GLY A 59 15.70 2.93 5.88
N GLY A 60 15.93 1.91 5.06
CA GLY A 60 16.99 1.86 4.05
C GLY A 60 17.94 0.66 4.21
N LYS A 61 19.21 0.81 3.79
CA LYS A 61 20.30 -0.19 3.84
C LYS A 61 20.11 -1.47 3.02
N ASN A 62 19.06 -1.56 2.20
CA ASN A 62 18.80 -2.70 1.33
C ASN A 62 19.14 -2.33 -0.13
N ILE A 63 20.31 -2.77 -0.61
CA ILE A 63 20.83 -2.42 -1.95
C ILE A 63 19.85 -2.83 -3.07
N PRO A 64 19.35 -4.09 -3.14
CA PRO A 64 18.37 -4.47 -4.14
C PRO A 64 17.14 -3.56 -4.18
N VAL A 65 16.49 -3.31 -3.02
CA VAL A 65 15.29 -2.47 -2.94
C VAL A 65 15.59 -1.04 -3.39
N ASN A 66 16.70 -0.45 -2.93
CA ASN A 66 17.13 0.88 -3.34
C ASN A 66 17.32 0.99 -4.86
N VAL A 67 18.01 0.02 -5.48
CA VAL A 67 18.19 0.00 -6.93
C VAL A 67 16.84 -0.16 -7.65
N ARG A 68 15.96 -1.07 -7.18
CA ARG A 68 14.64 -1.26 -7.79
C ARG A 68 13.79 0.00 -7.73
N GLU A 69 13.87 0.76 -6.64
CA GLU A 69 13.19 2.06 -6.49
C GLU A 69 13.60 3.07 -7.57
N PHE A 70 14.90 3.31 -7.76
CA PHE A 70 15.39 4.19 -8.82
C PHE A 70 15.02 3.69 -10.22
N GLN A 71 15.01 2.37 -10.40
CA GLN A 71 14.66 1.75 -11.67
C GLN A 71 13.24 2.11 -12.09
N TRP A 72 12.23 1.77 -11.29
CA TRP A 72 10.84 1.96 -11.72
C TRP A 72 10.42 3.43 -11.71
N LYS A 73 10.93 4.23 -10.77
CA LYS A 73 10.66 5.67 -10.70
C LYS A 73 11.28 6.48 -11.85
N THR A 74 12.24 5.91 -12.58
CA THR A 74 12.66 6.44 -13.89
C THR A 74 11.47 6.66 -14.83
N PHE A 75 10.44 5.83 -14.71
CA PHE A 75 9.21 5.87 -15.50
C PHE A 75 8.02 6.39 -14.67
N THR A 76 8.25 7.43 -13.87
CA THR A 76 7.22 8.17 -13.13
C THR A 76 7.44 9.70 -13.25
N PRO A 77 6.41 10.53 -13.01
CA PRO A 77 6.50 11.98 -13.24
C PRO A 77 7.59 12.68 -12.43
N MET A 78 7.78 12.28 -11.18
CA MET A 78 8.59 13.00 -10.20
C MET A 78 9.28 12.02 -9.25
N GLU A 79 10.39 12.46 -8.65
CA GLU A 79 11.20 11.71 -7.69
C GLU A 79 11.65 12.66 -6.57
N LEU A 80 11.51 12.24 -5.32
CA LEU A 80 11.97 13.00 -4.15
C LEU A 80 12.99 12.19 -3.36
N ASN A 81 14.20 12.72 -3.18
CA ASN A 81 15.16 12.19 -2.24
C ASN A 81 14.93 12.89 -0.89
N MET A 82 14.05 12.34 -0.06
CA MET A 82 13.66 12.95 1.22
C MET A 82 14.60 12.52 2.34
N ASP A 83 15.62 13.33 2.61
CA ASP A 83 16.72 13.00 3.52
C ASP A 83 16.50 13.49 4.97
N GLY A 84 17.27 12.94 5.91
CA GLY A 84 17.36 13.42 7.29
C GLY A 84 16.85 12.47 8.37
N TRP A 85 16.11 11.43 8.00
CA TRP A 85 15.43 10.52 8.94
C TRP A 85 15.65 9.02 8.66
N GLY A 86 16.42 8.70 7.62
CA GLY A 86 16.69 7.34 7.19
C GLY A 86 17.76 6.62 8.01
N ALA A 87 17.85 5.30 7.85
CA ALA A 87 18.96 4.49 8.37
C ALA A 87 20.28 4.76 7.63
N ASN A 88 20.21 5.38 6.46
CA ASN A 88 21.31 5.94 5.66
C ASN A 88 20.82 7.24 4.99
N PRO A 89 21.74 8.12 4.56
CA PRO A 89 21.38 9.27 3.74
C PRO A 89 20.61 8.84 2.49
N LYS A 90 19.64 9.64 2.05
CA LYS A 90 18.73 9.30 0.93
C LYS A 90 19.24 9.79 -0.42
N TYR A 91 20.55 9.75 -0.65
CA TYR A 91 21.16 10.11 -1.94
C TYR A 91 21.28 8.90 -2.87
N PRO A 92 21.25 9.09 -4.21
CA PRO A 92 21.37 7.98 -5.17
C PRO A 92 22.63 7.12 -5.02
N GLN A 93 23.71 7.67 -4.49
CA GLN A 93 25.00 6.99 -4.26
C GLN A 93 25.19 6.48 -2.82
N ALA A 94 24.21 6.63 -1.94
CA ALA A 94 24.41 6.47 -0.50
C ALA A 94 24.79 5.05 -0.05
N LEU A 95 24.36 4.02 -0.80
CA LEU A 95 24.66 2.63 -0.46
C LEU A 95 25.96 2.09 -1.09
N GLY A 96 26.61 2.87 -1.96
CA GLY A 96 27.88 2.46 -2.59
C GLY A 96 27.77 1.25 -3.52
N GLY A 97 28.89 0.58 -3.77
CA GLY A 97 28.96 -0.59 -4.65
C GLY A 97 28.33 -0.37 -6.03
N LYS A 98 27.66 -1.41 -6.55
CA LYS A 98 26.99 -1.38 -7.86
C LYS A 98 25.79 -0.41 -7.90
N SER A 99 25.17 -0.06 -6.76
CA SER A 99 23.95 0.78 -6.77
C SER A 99 24.23 2.17 -7.29
N THR A 100 25.39 2.76 -6.95
CA THR A 100 25.78 4.10 -7.42
C THR A 100 25.76 4.23 -8.94
N ALA A 101 26.36 3.27 -9.64
CA ALA A 101 26.42 3.28 -11.10
C ALA A 101 25.06 3.00 -11.74
N LEU A 102 24.29 2.04 -11.18
CA LEU A 102 22.95 1.71 -11.66
C LEU A 102 21.97 2.87 -11.47
N ASN A 103 21.90 3.45 -10.26
CA ASN A 103 21.01 4.57 -9.95
C ASN A 103 21.34 5.77 -10.85
N ARG A 104 22.63 6.07 -11.10
CA ARG A 104 23.03 7.10 -12.06
C ARG A 104 22.56 6.80 -13.48
N TRP A 105 22.71 5.56 -13.94
CA TRP A 105 22.27 5.20 -15.29
C TRP A 105 20.76 5.40 -15.45
N TYR A 106 19.95 4.94 -14.50
CA TYR A 106 18.50 5.10 -14.54
C TYR A 106 18.05 6.58 -14.45
N LEU A 107 18.71 7.40 -13.61
CA LEU A 107 18.51 8.85 -13.59
C LEU A 107 18.88 9.52 -14.93
N LYS A 108 19.94 9.04 -15.60
CA LYS A 108 20.31 9.52 -16.94
C LYS A 108 19.28 9.11 -17.99
N LEU A 109 18.74 7.90 -17.90
CA LEU A 109 17.64 7.47 -18.77
C LEU A 109 16.40 8.35 -18.56
N LYS A 110 16.03 8.67 -17.32
CA LYS A 110 14.95 9.61 -17.01
C LYS A 110 15.17 10.97 -17.68
N SER A 111 16.39 11.49 -17.62
CA SER A 111 16.76 12.76 -18.24
C SER A 111 16.66 12.70 -19.78
N GLU A 112 17.13 11.61 -20.39
CA GLU A 112 17.03 11.39 -21.84
C GLU A 112 15.55 11.25 -22.28
N LEU A 113 14.66 10.71 -21.45
CA LEU A 113 13.23 10.55 -21.75
C LEU A 113 12.39 11.80 -21.48
N LEU A 114 12.97 12.93 -21.06
CA LEU A 114 12.20 14.11 -20.66
C LEU A 114 11.23 14.60 -21.76
N PRO A 115 11.60 14.69 -23.06
CA PRO A 115 10.65 15.13 -24.09
C PRO A 115 9.45 14.20 -24.27
N TYR A 116 9.65 12.88 -24.17
CA TYR A 116 8.57 11.89 -24.18
C TYR A 116 7.63 12.09 -22.96
N THR A 117 8.21 12.21 -21.77
CA THR A 117 7.46 12.44 -20.53
C THR A 117 6.69 13.75 -20.59
N TYR A 118 7.30 14.81 -21.14
CA TYR A 118 6.71 16.14 -21.22
C TYR A 118 5.54 16.17 -22.21
N THR A 119 5.63 15.40 -23.29
CA THR A 119 4.50 15.15 -24.19
C THR A 119 3.35 14.43 -23.45
N ALA A 120 3.64 13.41 -22.64
CA ALA A 120 2.62 12.75 -21.83
C ALA A 120 2.02 13.68 -20.76
N ALA A 121 2.84 14.58 -20.17
CA ALA A 121 2.38 15.59 -19.22
C ALA A 121 1.43 16.60 -19.87
N ALA A 122 1.72 17.05 -21.09
CA ALA A 122 0.82 17.91 -21.86
C ALA A 122 -0.53 17.23 -22.15
N GLN A 123 -0.54 15.92 -22.43
CA GLN A 123 -1.78 15.14 -22.57
C GLN A 123 -2.55 15.01 -21.25
N ALA A 124 -1.85 15.01 -20.11
CA ALA A 124 -2.46 14.90 -18.79
C ALA A 124 -3.25 16.14 -18.38
N ILE A 125 -2.92 17.31 -18.93
CA ILE A 125 -3.74 18.54 -18.81
C ILE A 125 -5.17 18.29 -19.31
N ASN A 126 -5.32 17.42 -20.32
CA ASN A 126 -6.61 17.04 -20.92
C ASN A 126 -7.14 15.69 -20.40
N GLY A 127 -6.65 15.20 -19.26
CA GLY A 127 -7.20 14.04 -18.55
C GLY A 127 -6.61 12.68 -18.90
N ARG A 128 -5.61 12.58 -19.79
CA ARG A 128 -4.86 11.32 -20.02
C ARG A 128 -3.62 11.27 -19.11
N PRO A 129 -3.63 10.54 -17.98
CA PRO A 129 -2.52 10.59 -17.04
C PRO A 129 -1.20 10.08 -17.65
N ILE A 130 -0.08 10.45 -17.05
CA ILE A 130 1.26 10.00 -17.48
C ILE A 130 1.42 8.49 -17.21
N ILE A 131 1.03 8.05 -16.01
CA ILE A 131 0.94 6.65 -15.60
C ILE A 131 -0.48 6.17 -15.86
N ARG A 132 -0.62 5.14 -16.70
CA ARG A 132 -1.92 4.69 -17.22
C ARG A 132 -2.17 3.24 -16.81
N PRO A 133 -3.34 2.92 -16.25
CA PRO A 133 -3.71 1.53 -15.98
C PRO A 133 -3.89 0.76 -17.29
N MET A 134 -3.64 -0.55 -17.23
CA MET A 134 -3.61 -1.41 -18.41
C MET A 134 -4.94 -1.44 -19.20
N PHE A 135 -6.09 -1.21 -18.56
CA PHE A 135 -7.37 -1.18 -19.27
C PHE A 135 -7.53 0.01 -20.23
N MET A 136 -6.72 1.07 -20.09
CA MET A 136 -6.69 2.17 -21.07
C MET A 136 -5.99 1.76 -22.37
N GLU A 137 -5.13 0.75 -22.31
CA GLU A 137 -4.45 0.18 -23.47
C GLU A 137 -5.27 -0.96 -24.07
N GLU A 138 -5.76 -1.88 -23.24
CA GLU A 138 -6.62 -2.97 -23.67
C GLU A 138 -7.64 -3.32 -22.58
N ARG A 139 -8.92 -3.10 -22.86
CA ARG A 139 -10.01 -3.35 -21.91
C ARG A 139 -10.54 -4.78 -22.02
N ASN A 140 -10.37 -5.57 -20.96
CA ASN A 140 -10.94 -6.90 -20.79
C ASN A 140 -11.09 -7.24 -19.29
N ASP A 141 -11.70 -8.38 -18.96
CA ASP A 141 -11.95 -8.77 -17.56
C ASP A 141 -10.67 -8.85 -16.70
N TYR A 142 -9.54 -9.22 -17.30
CA TYR A 142 -8.25 -9.30 -16.62
C TYR A 142 -7.71 -7.90 -16.25
N THR A 143 -7.79 -6.95 -17.18
CA THR A 143 -7.30 -5.57 -16.99
C THR A 143 -8.26 -4.67 -16.23
N LEU A 144 -9.55 -5.03 -16.15
CA LEU A 144 -10.54 -4.35 -15.32
C LEU A 144 -10.47 -4.75 -13.84
N GLY A 145 -9.91 -5.92 -13.53
CA GLY A 145 -9.69 -6.39 -12.17
C GLY A 145 -8.37 -5.91 -11.55
N LYS A 146 -8.02 -6.46 -10.38
CA LYS A 146 -6.76 -6.16 -9.66
C LYS A 146 -5.52 -6.85 -10.24
N ARG A 147 -5.65 -7.70 -11.27
CA ARG A 147 -4.55 -8.58 -11.72
C ARG A 147 -3.40 -7.85 -12.40
N THR A 148 -3.60 -6.62 -12.86
CA THR A 148 -2.54 -5.76 -13.41
C THR A 148 -2.10 -4.65 -12.45
N GLN A 149 -2.40 -4.74 -11.15
CA GLN A 149 -2.10 -3.69 -10.15
C GLN A 149 -0.61 -3.37 -9.97
N TYR A 150 0.29 -4.25 -10.44
CA TYR A 150 1.75 -4.10 -10.35
C TYR A 150 2.44 -3.83 -11.69
N GLN A 151 1.72 -3.29 -12.66
CA GLN A 151 2.26 -2.82 -13.93
C GLN A 151 1.40 -1.68 -14.50
N TYR A 152 1.98 -0.88 -15.38
CA TYR A 152 1.29 0.24 -16.00
C TYR A 152 1.90 0.59 -17.36
N MET A 153 1.14 1.35 -18.15
CA MET A 153 1.66 2.04 -19.31
C MET A 153 2.21 3.41 -18.90
N TYR A 154 3.45 3.71 -19.25
CA TYR A 154 4.06 5.04 -19.11
C TYR A 154 3.97 5.75 -20.44
N GLY A 155 3.01 6.68 -20.56
CA GLY A 155 2.56 7.21 -21.86
C GLY A 155 1.97 6.09 -22.74
N ASP A 156 2.14 6.18 -24.06
CA ASP A 156 1.62 5.19 -25.03
C ASP A 156 2.65 4.11 -25.44
N ALA A 157 3.94 4.31 -25.15
CA ALA A 157 5.03 3.50 -25.70
C ALA A 157 5.58 2.42 -24.75
N PHE A 158 5.59 2.67 -23.44
CA PHE A 158 6.29 1.81 -22.48
C PHE A 158 5.31 1.09 -21.56
N LEU A 159 5.40 -0.24 -21.50
CA LEU A 159 4.85 -1.05 -20.42
C LEU A 159 5.93 -1.25 -19.36
N VAL A 160 5.65 -0.83 -18.14
CA VAL A 160 6.56 -0.91 -17.00
C VAL A 160 6.00 -1.91 -16.00
N ALA A 161 6.77 -2.95 -15.68
CA ALA A 161 6.38 -3.99 -14.73
C ALA A 161 7.44 -4.13 -13.62
N PRO A 162 7.37 -3.29 -12.57
CA PRO A 162 8.42 -3.25 -11.55
C PRO A 162 8.60 -4.57 -10.81
N VAL A 163 9.84 -4.84 -10.37
CA VAL A 163 10.12 -5.89 -9.39
C VAL A 163 9.72 -5.35 -8.02
N TYR A 164 8.73 -5.97 -7.40
CA TYR A 164 8.08 -5.45 -6.17
C TYR A 164 8.18 -6.41 -4.98
N GLN A 165 8.78 -7.58 -5.16
CA GLN A 165 8.98 -8.57 -4.12
C GLN A 165 10.18 -9.44 -4.50
N ASN A 166 10.83 -10.04 -3.50
CA ASN A 166 11.78 -11.12 -3.74
C ASN A 166 11.03 -12.36 -4.23
N THR A 167 11.21 -12.71 -5.50
CA THR A 167 10.54 -13.88 -6.11
C THR A 167 11.45 -15.10 -6.13
N ALA A 168 12.68 -14.92 -6.59
CA ALA A 168 13.74 -15.92 -6.65
C ALA A 168 15.12 -15.23 -6.62
N ALA A 169 15.29 -14.23 -5.75
CA ALA A 169 16.51 -13.42 -5.75
C ALA A 169 17.74 -14.21 -5.24
N ASP A 170 18.86 -14.05 -5.93
CA ASP A 170 20.18 -14.48 -5.44
C ASP A 170 20.81 -13.44 -4.49
N ALA A 171 22.02 -13.73 -3.98
CA ALA A 171 22.73 -12.85 -3.05
C ALA A 171 23.13 -11.51 -3.70
N GLU A 172 23.26 -11.48 -5.02
CA GLU A 172 23.60 -10.33 -5.83
C GLU A 172 22.37 -9.48 -6.21
N GLY A 173 21.17 -9.90 -5.83
CA GLY A 173 19.91 -9.22 -6.12
C GLY A 173 19.38 -9.44 -7.54
N ASN A 174 19.91 -10.44 -8.25
CA ASN A 174 19.32 -10.89 -9.51
C ASN A 174 18.06 -11.69 -9.18
N ASP A 175 16.95 -11.33 -9.83
CA ASP A 175 15.65 -11.89 -9.54
C ASP A 175 14.90 -12.19 -10.85
N ARG A 176 13.65 -12.62 -10.72
CA ARG A 176 12.69 -12.74 -11.82
C ARG A 176 11.41 -11.98 -11.50
N ARG A 177 10.63 -11.70 -12.56
CA ARG A 177 9.31 -11.09 -12.45
C ARG A 177 8.26 -12.01 -13.10
N ASP A 178 7.33 -12.47 -12.27
CA ASP A 178 6.20 -13.31 -12.69
C ASP A 178 4.94 -12.47 -12.88
N GLY A 179 4.06 -12.81 -13.82
CA GLY A 179 2.77 -12.13 -13.95
C GLY A 179 2.81 -10.81 -14.72
N ILE A 180 3.58 -10.69 -15.81
CA ILE A 180 3.59 -9.50 -16.68
C ILE A 180 2.56 -9.68 -17.79
N TYR A 181 1.41 -9.03 -17.69
CA TYR A 181 0.39 -9.00 -18.72
C TYR A 181 0.86 -8.18 -19.93
N LEU A 182 0.90 -8.77 -21.11
CA LEU A 182 1.15 -8.06 -22.37
C LEU A 182 -0.15 -7.94 -23.18
N PRO A 183 -0.64 -6.70 -23.44
CA PRO A 183 -1.70 -6.47 -24.40
C PRO A 183 -1.37 -7.04 -25.78
N GLN A 184 -2.37 -7.25 -26.63
CA GLN A 184 -2.19 -7.71 -28.00
C GLN A 184 -1.18 -6.83 -28.77
N GLY A 185 -0.40 -7.47 -29.64
CA GLY A 185 0.63 -6.80 -30.44
C GLY A 185 2.02 -7.39 -30.21
N THR A 186 3.04 -6.64 -30.62
CA THR A 186 4.44 -7.01 -30.44
C THR A 186 5.09 -6.09 -29.42
N TRP A 187 5.81 -6.66 -28.47
CA TRP A 187 6.50 -5.95 -27.41
C TRP A 187 7.99 -6.24 -27.47
N VAL A 188 8.81 -5.25 -27.16
CA VAL A 188 10.28 -5.33 -27.25
C VAL A 188 10.87 -4.94 -25.91
N ASP A 189 11.66 -5.82 -25.31
CA ASP A 189 12.43 -5.48 -24.11
C ASP A 189 13.34 -4.28 -24.39
N TYR A 190 13.16 -3.20 -23.64
CA TYR A 190 13.87 -1.94 -23.85
C TYR A 190 15.39 -2.12 -23.72
N PHE A 191 15.86 -3.01 -22.84
CA PHE A 191 17.28 -3.13 -22.54
C PHE A 191 17.98 -4.15 -23.42
N THR A 192 17.32 -5.25 -23.78
CA THR A 192 17.96 -6.34 -24.55
C THR A 192 17.58 -6.35 -26.03
N GLY A 193 16.41 -5.80 -26.38
CA GLY A 193 15.82 -5.89 -27.71
C GLY A 193 15.12 -7.22 -27.99
N ASP A 194 14.97 -8.09 -27.00
CA ASP A 194 14.24 -9.35 -27.14
C ASP A 194 12.75 -9.07 -27.41
N ARG A 195 12.14 -9.86 -28.28
CA ARG A 195 10.77 -9.65 -28.75
C ARG A 195 9.81 -10.64 -28.11
N TYR A 196 8.69 -10.12 -27.64
CA TYR A 196 7.61 -10.88 -27.02
C TYR A 196 6.30 -10.64 -27.78
N GLU A 197 5.53 -11.71 -27.95
CA GLU A 197 4.18 -11.63 -28.49
C GLU A 197 3.19 -11.30 -27.37
N GLY A 198 2.26 -10.40 -27.65
CA GLY A 198 1.18 -10.00 -26.76
C GLY A 198 0.09 -11.05 -26.56
N GLY A 199 -0.97 -10.64 -25.86
CA GLY A 199 -2.13 -11.50 -25.58
C GLY A 199 -1.85 -12.60 -24.57
N ARG A 200 -0.85 -12.41 -23.71
CA ARG A 200 -0.37 -13.41 -22.74
C ARG A 200 0.24 -12.76 -21.51
N ILE A 201 0.43 -13.55 -20.47
CA ILE A 201 1.09 -13.18 -19.23
C ILE A 201 2.46 -13.85 -19.20
N LEU A 202 3.54 -13.06 -19.19
CA LEU A 202 4.89 -13.59 -19.06
C LEU A 202 5.19 -13.94 -17.59
N ASN A 203 5.82 -15.09 -17.40
CA ASN A 203 6.39 -15.51 -16.11
C ASN A 203 7.88 -15.85 -16.30
N ASP A 204 8.60 -15.98 -15.19
CA ASP A 204 10.05 -16.17 -15.20
C ASP A 204 10.77 -15.11 -16.05
N PHE A 205 10.28 -13.85 -16.07
CA PHE A 205 10.94 -12.79 -16.81
C PHE A 205 12.23 -12.39 -16.09
N ASP A 206 13.36 -12.51 -16.78
CA ASP A 206 14.66 -12.22 -16.18
C ASP A 206 14.79 -10.75 -15.78
N ALA A 207 15.00 -10.54 -14.49
CA ALA A 207 15.23 -9.25 -13.87
C ALA A 207 16.52 -9.30 -13.05
N PRO A 208 17.72 -9.45 -13.66
CA PRO A 208 18.97 -9.25 -12.94
C PRO A 208 19.00 -7.86 -12.28
N LEU A 209 19.86 -7.66 -11.28
CA LEU A 209 19.83 -6.43 -10.47
C LEU A 209 19.86 -5.14 -11.31
N TRP A 210 20.53 -5.15 -12.46
CA TRP A 210 20.66 -4.00 -13.36
C TRP A 210 19.44 -3.71 -14.24
N LYS A 211 18.47 -4.64 -14.33
CA LYS A 211 17.40 -4.61 -15.33
C LYS A 211 16.01 -4.51 -14.70
N LEU A 212 15.30 -3.45 -15.04
CA LEU A 212 13.86 -3.35 -14.86
C LEU A 212 13.13 -4.03 -16.03
N PRO A 213 12.04 -4.80 -15.79
CA PRO A 213 11.15 -5.23 -16.87
C PRO A 213 10.40 -4.03 -17.48
N VAL A 214 10.91 -3.56 -18.63
CA VAL A 214 10.32 -2.49 -19.45
C VAL A 214 10.19 -2.99 -20.87
N LEU A 215 8.97 -3.00 -21.40
CA LEU A 215 8.69 -3.42 -22.75
C LEU A 215 8.15 -2.25 -23.57
N VAL A 216 8.77 -1.99 -24.72
CA VAL A 216 8.33 -0.99 -25.68
C VAL A 216 7.35 -1.64 -26.65
N LYS A 217 6.21 -0.98 -26.87
CA LYS A 217 5.26 -1.37 -27.91
C LYS A 217 5.90 -1.21 -29.29
N ALA A 218 5.76 -2.21 -30.14
CA ALA A 218 6.19 -2.10 -31.52
C ALA A 218 5.49 -0.90 -32.21
N ASP A 219 6.20 -0.34 -33.17
CA ASP A 219 5.90 0.92 -33.84
C ASP A 219 6.03 2.19 -32.97
N ALA A 220 6.61 2.15 -31.76
CA ALA A 220 6.86 3.37 -30.98
C ALA A 220 7.89 4.33 -31.63
N ILE A 221 7.61 5.63 -31.52
CA ILE A 221 8.55 6.74 -31.77
C ILE A 221 8.67 7.50 -30.45
N ILE A 222 9.88 7.56 -29.88
CA ILE A 222 10.13 8.09 -28.53
C ILE A 222 10.99 9.35 -28.67
N PRO A 223 10.43 10.56 -28.42
CA PRO A 223 11.22 11.78 -28.31
C PRO A 223 12.20 11.73 -27.14
N MET A 224 13.44 12.09 -27.38
CA MET A 224 14.52 12.06 -26.40
C MET A 224 15.33 13.36 -26.38
N ALA A 225 15.99 13.62 -25.26
CA ALA A 225 17.00 14.65 -25.09
C ALA A 225 18.41 14.04 -25.02
N ASN A 226 19.43 14.89 -25.13
CA ASN A 226 20.77 14.48 -24.72
C ASN A 226 20.80 14.21 -23.21
N PRO A 227 21.63 13.26 -22.73
CA PRO A 227 21.78 13.00 -21.31
C PRO A 227 22.25 14.27 -20.58
N ASN A 228 21.61 14.58 -19.46
CA ASN A 228 21.71 15.86 -18.76
C ASN A 228 21.51 15.65 -17.24
N ASN A 229 21.92 16.61 -16.41
CA ASN A 229 21.65 16.60 -14.96
C ASN A 229 20.46 17.49 -14.59
N ASN A 230 20.12 18.45 -15.44
CA ASN A 230 19.02 19.39 -15.26
C ASN A 230 18.60 19.97 -16.63
N PRO A 231 17.45 20.66 -16.71
CA PRO A 231 16.94 21.16 -17.99
C PRO A 231 17.83 22.18 -18.72
N SER A 232 18.68 22.94 -18.02
CA SER A 232 19.57 23.93 -18.67
C SER A 232 20.71 23.30 -19.47
N GLN A 233 20.97 22.00 -19.27
CA GLN A 233 21.94 21.22 -20.05
C GLN A 233 21.31 20.51 -21.26
N ILE A 234 20.01 20.69 -21.51
CA ILE A 234 19.35 20.17 -22.70
C ILE A 234 19.75 21.02 -23.90
N ARG A 235 20.17 20.36 -24.98
CA ARG A 235 20.47 20.97 -26.26
C ARG A 235 19.19 21.34 -27.00
N LYS A 236 18.78 22.61 -26.89
CA LYS A 236 17.60 23.16 -27.59
C LYS A 236 17.71 23.16 -29.12
N ASP A 237 18.94 23.06 -29.65
CA ASP A 237 19.28 22.98 -31.07
C ASP A 237 19.24 21.54 -31.62
N LEU A 238 18.79 20.55 -30.84
CA LEU A 238 18.78 19.14 -31.19
C LEU A 238 17.44 18.50 -30.85
N ARG A 239 16.90 17.68 -31.75
CA ARG A 239 15.78 16.77 -31.48
C ARG A 239 16.19 15.33 -31.78
N ILE A 240 15.90 14.41 -30.87
CA ILE A 240 16.32 13.00 -30.93
C ILE A 240 15.08 12.11 -30.91
N TYR A 241 15.02 11.11 -31.78
CA TYR A 241 13.92 10.13 -31.81
C TYR A 241 14.45 8.70 -31.79
N GLU A 242 14.08 7.92 -30.78
CA GLU A 242 14.29 6.47 -30.78
C GLU A 242 13.09 5.77 -31.43
N ILE A 243 13.36 4.84 -32.35
CA ILE A 243 12.35 4.25 -33.23
C ILE A 243 12.37 2.73 -33.12
N TYR A 244 11.18 2.15 -32.87
CA TYR A 244 10.92 0.71 -32.86
C TYR A 244 9.95 0.36 -33.98
N ALA A 245 10.39 0.31 -35.24
CA ALA A 245 9.48 0.13 -36.37
C ALA A 245 9.15 -1.34 -36.70
N GLN A 246 7.91 -1.61 -37.08
CA GLN A 246 7.40 -2.89 -37.59
C GLN A 246 6.52 -2.68 -38.83
N HIS A 247 5.46 -1.88 -38.72
CA HIS A 247 4.53 -1.57 -39.81
C HIS A 247 4.48 -0.06 -40.10
N GLY A 248 4.56 0.77 -39.05
CA GLY A 248 4.46 2.22 -39.09
C GLY A 248 3.48 2.77 -38.06
N THR A 249 3.75 3.98 -37.55
CA THR A 249 2.86 4.70 -36.62
C THR A 249 2.79 6.20 -36.94
N LYS A 250 1.98 6.90 -36.15
CA LYS A 250 2.08 8.33 -35.90
C LYS A 250 2.31 8.60 -34.41
N ALA A 251 3.13 9.61 -34.10
CA ALA A 251 3.36 10.10 -32.75
C ALA A 251 3.42 11.63 -32.74
N LEU A 252 3.33 12.24 -31.57
CA LEU A 252 3.42 13.68 -31.37
C LEU A 252 4.59 13.97 -30.43
N GLU A 253 5.29 15.07 -30.66
CA GLU A 253 6.17 15.71 -29.69
C GLU A 253 5.59 17.07 -29.35
N TYR A 254 5.52 17.38 -28.05
CA TYR A 254 5.13 18.68 -27.50
C TYR A 254 6.33 19.34 -26.81
N ASP A 255 6.48 20.65 -26.95
CA ASP A 255 7.52 21.44 -26.28
C ASP A 255 7.01 22.88 -26.00
N ASP A 256 7.46 23.49 -24.91
CA ASP A 256 7.17 24.89 -24.54
C ASP A 256 8.38 25.51 -23.83
N ASP A 257 8.23 26.68 -23.20
CA ASP A 257 9.35 27.35 -22.53
C ASP A 257 9.90 26.61 -21.29
N GLY A 258 9.18 25.59 -20.81
CA GLY A 258 9.52 24.73 -19.67
C GLY A 258 9.46 25.41 -18.31
N ARG A 259 8.86 26.61 -18.21
CA ARG A 259 8.97 27.46 -17.03
C ARG A 259 7.69 28.23 -16.69
N THR A 260 7.03 28.84 -17.66
CA THR A 260 5.95 29.80 -17.42
C THR A 260 4.57 29.18 -17.66
N GLN A 261 3.52 29.97 -17.41
CA GLN A 261 2.14 29.59 -17.70
C GLN A 261 1.68 29.96 -19.13
N ALA A 262 2.58 30.43 -19.99
CA ALA A 262 2.27 30.86 -21.36
C ALA A 262 1.65 29.72 -22.22
N TYR A 263 1.91 28.46 -21.87
CA TYR A 263 1.25 27.33 -22.51
C TYR A 263 -0.28 27.37 -22.40
N LEU A 264 -0.84 28.00 -21.34
CA LEU A 264 -2.29 28.15 -21.15
C LEU A 264 -2.92 29.07 -22.21
N THR A 265 -2.15 29.97 -22.80
CA THR A 265 -2.56 30.84 -23.91
C THR A 265 -2.14 30.31 -25.28
N GLY A 266 -1.63 29.07 -25.33
CA GLY A 266 -1.25 28.40 -26.57
C GLY A 266 0.19 28.63 -27.03
N GLU A 267 1.06 29.21 -26.18
CA GLU A 267 2.48 29.36 -26.48
C GLU A 267 3.21 28.02 -26.23
N ASN A 268 3.19 27.18 -27.26
CA ASN A 268 3.85 25.89 -27.30
C ASN A 268 4.12 25.50 -28.75
N THR A 269 4.83 24.39 -28.93
CA THR A 269 5.09 23.79 -30.22
C THR A 269 4.66 22.32 -30.26
N ASN A 270 4.27 21.88 -31.45
CA ASN A 270 3.88 20.51 -31.73
C ASN A 270 4.55 20.01 -33.02
N THR A 271 5.21 18.86 -32.96
CA THR A 271 5.81 18.19 -34.12
C THR A 271 5.14 16.84 -34.34
N GLN A 272 4.45 16.67 -35.47
CA GLN A 272 3.90 15.39 -35.87
C GLN A 272 5.01 14.49 -36.44
N LEU A 273 5.10 13.28 -35.90
CA LEU A 273 6.07 12.26 -36.29
C LEU A 273 5.34 11.09 -36.93
N SER A 274 6.00 10.41 -37.87
CA SER A 274 5.47 9.17 -38.45
C SER A 274 6.56 8.24 -38.95
N THR A 275 6.22 6.95 -38.98
CA THR A 275 7.00 5.88 -39.61
C THR A 275 6.13 5.07 -40.55
N SER A 276 6.73 4.47 -41.58
CA SER A 276 6.09 3.44 -42.40
C SER A 276 7.14 2.43 -42.87
N VAL A 277 6.75 1.16 -43.00
CA VAL A 277 7.62 0.09 -43.48
C VAL A 277 7.02 -0.57 -44.72
N ASN A 278 7.69 -0.46 -45.86
CA ASN A 278 7.27 -1.07 -47.13
C ASN A 278 8.45 -1.81 -47.79
N LYS A 279 8.29 -3.10 -48.12
CA LYS A 279 9.29 -3.92 -48.82
C LYS A 279 10.72 -3.81 -48.22
N LYS A 280 10.86 -3.90 -46.89
CA LYS A 280 12.12 -3.71 -46.14
C LYS A 280 12.73 -2.30 -46.29
N THR A 281 11.91 -1.29 -46.52
CA THR A 281 12.30 0.11 -46.47
C THR A 281 11.50 0.78 -45.36
N LEU A 282 12.20 1.29 -44.35
CA LEU A 282 11.61 2.14 -43.32
C LEU A 282 11.71 3.60 -43.78
N THR A 283 10.62 4.33 -43.71
CA THR A 283 10.59 5.78 -43.88
C THR A 283 10.16 6.42 -42.57
N PHE A 284 11.01 7.26 -41.98
CA PHE A 284 10.66 8.19 -40.92
C PHE A 284 10.37 9.56 -41.52
N LYS A 285 9.41 10.28 -40.92
CA LYS A 285 9.13 11.68 -41.26
C LYS A 285 8.76 12.48 -40.01
N ALA A 286 9.49 13.57 -39.78
CA ALA A 286 9.09 14.67 -38.92
C ALA A 286 8.46 15.76 -39.79
N GLU A 287 7.20 16.07 -39.53
CA GLU A 287 6.51 17.20 -40.16
C GLU A 287 7.07 18.53 -39.66
N ARG A 288 6.63 19.63 -40.28
CA ARG A 288 6.94 20.98 -39.81
C ARG A 288 6.42 21.16 -38.38
N THR A 289 7.25 21.72 -37.52
CA THR A 289 6.83 22.10 -36.16
C THR A 289 5.87 23.27 -36.23
N ALA A 290 4.69 23.11 -35.64
CA ALA A 290 3.67 24.14 -35.55
C ALA A 290 3.71 24.82 -34.17
N GLY A 291 3.42 26.11 -34.11
CA GLY A 291 3.44 26.90 -32.88
C GLY A 291 4.77 27.64 -32.65
N ASP A 292 4.84 28.36 -31.54
CA ASP A 292 5.99 29.16 -31.10
C ASP A 292 5.88 29.47 -29.60
N PHE A 293 7.00 29.82 -28.97
CA PHE A 293 7.07 30.32 -27.58
C PHE A 293 8.37 31.10 -27.37
N ASP A 294 8.46 31.89 -26.29
CA ASP A 294 9.68 32.67 -26.00
C ASP A 294 10.92 31.77 -25.80
N GLY A 295 11.99 32.06 -26.54
CA GLY A 295 13.21 31.26 -26.52
C GLY A 295 13.17 29.96 -27.34
N TYR A 296 12.13 29.76 -28.18
CA TYR A 296 12.09 28.64 -29.12
C TYR A 296 13.20 28.73 -30.17
N ILE A 297 13.96 27.64 -30.35
CA ILE A 297 15.02 27.53 -31.34
C ILE A 297 14.50 26.79 -32.58
N ARG A 298 14.31 27.53 -33.68
CA ARG A 298 13.80 26.96 -34.94
C ARG A 298 14.83 26.10 -35.68
N ASN A 299 16.10 26.48 -35.64
CA ASN A 299 17.15 25.77 -36.36
C ASN A 299 17.68 24.58 -35.53
N LYS A 300 17.15 23.38 -35.79
CA LYS A 300 17.50 22.16 -35.02
C LYS A 300 18.10 21.06 -35.89
N ALA A 301 19.15 20.40 -35.40
CA ALA A 301 19.63 19.12 -35.95
C ALA A 301 18.64 18.01 -35.57
N THR A 302 18.53 16.96 -36.41
CA THR A 302 17.65 15.81 -36.15
C THR A 302 18.49 14.53 -36.03
N GLU A 303 18.41 13.86 -34.88
CA GLU A 303 19.04 12.55 -34.61
C GLU A 303 17.98 11.44 -34.55
N LEU A 304 18.22 10.32 -35.24
CA LEU A 304 17.40 9.12 -35.17
C LEU A 304 18.20 7.97 -34.58
N ARG A 305 17.60 7.21 -33.65
CA ARG A 305 18.12 5.96 -33.09
C ARG A 305 17.19 4.83 -33.50
N ILE A 306 17.50 4.18 -34.62
CA ILE A 306 16.60 3.19 -35.25
C ILE A 306 17.02 1.79 -34.81
N ASN A 307 16.14 1.10 -34.07
CA ASN A 307 16.39 -0.27 -33.64
C ASN A 307 16.33 -1.24 -34.84
N VAL A 308 17.39 -2.02 -35.03
CA VAL A 308 17.55 -2.99 -36.13
C VAL A 308 18.18 -4.28 -35.63
N THR A 309 18.28 -5.26 -36.52
CA THR A 309 18.98 -6.55 -36.28
C THR A 309 20.17 -6.78 -37.18
N ARG A 310 20.32 -5.96 -38.21
CA ARG A 310 21.41 -6.01 -39.18
C ARG A 310 21.67 -4.62 -39.76
N ALA A 311 22.85 -4.43 -40.32
CA ALA A 311 23.19 -3.20 -41.02
C ALA A 311 22.24 -2.97 -42.23
N PRO A 312 21.81 -1.72 -42.47
CA PRO A 312 20.99 -1.38 -43.63
C PRO A 312 21.82 -1.40 -44.91
N LYS A 313 21.15 -1.47 -46.07
CA LYS A 313 21.79 -1.37 -47.39
C LYS A 313 22.14 0.07 -47.76
N ALA A 314 21.28 1.01 -47.39
CA ALA A 314 21.47 2.44 -47.64
C ALA A 314 20.61 3.25 -46.69
N VAL A 315 21.09 4.46 -46.35
CA VAL A 315 20.35 5.46 -45.59
C VAL A 315 20.38 6.77 -46.38
N THR A 316 19.21 7.36 -46.63
CA THR A 316 19.08 8.63 -47.36
C THR A 316 18.17 9.59 -46.61
N ALA A 317 18.43 10.89 -46.69
CA ALA A 317 17.60 11.91 -46.06
C ALA A 317 17.08 12.94 -47.07
N GLN A 318 15.95 13.55 -46.73
CA GLN A 318 15.38 14.69 -47.44
C GLN A 318 14.98 15.78 -46.44
N VAL A 319 15.17 17.05 -46.83
CA VAL A 319 14.80 18.22 -46.02
C VAL A 319 13.94 19.18 -46.86
N GLY A 320 12.88 19.73 -46.25
CA GLY A 320 11.99 20.70 -46.88
C GLY A 320 11.13 20.09 -47.98
N ALA A 321 11.03 20.75 -49.14
CA ALA A 321 10.30 20.28 -50.32
C ALA A 321 11.03 19.11 -51.05
N ASN A 322 11.33 18.03 -50.29
CA ASN A 322 12.01 16.82 -50.76
C ASN A 322 13.43 17.03 -51.31
N LYS A 323 14.16 18.05 -50.83
CA LYS A 323 15.56 18.26 -51.26
C LYS A 323 16.43 17.14 -50.67
N ALA A 324 17.09 16.37 -51.53
CA ALA A 324 17.95 15.28 -51.10
C ALA A 324 19.17 15.78 -50.32
N VAL A 325 19.46 15.14 -49.19
CA VAL A 325 20.64 15.36 -48.36
C VAL A 325 21.52 14.11 -48.41
N LYS A 326 22.78 14.28 -48.85
CA LYS A 326 23.75 13.19 -48.89
C LYS A 326 24.21 12.87 -47.46
N LEU A 327 23.95 11.65 -47.01
CA LEU A 327 24.45 11.14 -45.73
C LEU A 327 25.77 10.37 -45.92
N THR A 328 26.75 10.65 -45.07
CA THR A 328 28.05 9.94 -45.06
C THR A 328 28.06 8.89 -43.97
N GLU A 329 28.41 7.65 -44.30
CA GLU A 329 28.61 6.61 -43.29
C GLU A 329 29.90 6.88 -42.52
N VAL A 330 29.83 6.94 -41.19
CA VAL A 330 30.99 7.02 -40.29
C VAL A 330 31.16 5.69 -39.55
N LYS A 331 32.37 5.42 -39.04
CA LYS A 331 32.73 4.11 -38.47
C LYS A 331 32.81 4.08 -36.94
N THR A 332 32.69 5.22 -36.27
CA THR A 332 32.76 5.33 -34.81
C THR A 332 31.64 6.22 -34.28
N ARG A 333 31.24 5.96 -33.03
CA ARG A 333 30.29 6.79 -32.28
C ARG A 333 30.78 8.24 -32.15
N GLU A 334 32.07 8.44 -31.90
CA GLU A 334 32.66 9.77 -31.78
C GLU A 334 32.56 10.57 -33.09
N ALA A 335 32.83 9.93 -34.24
CA ALA A 335 32.67 10.58 -35.55
C ALA A 335 31.19 10.91 -35.84
N PHE A 336 30.25 10.08 -35.39
CA PHE A 336 28.82 10.34 -35.48
C PHE A 336 28.42 11.57 -34.64
N GLU A 337 28.90 11.65 -33.40
CA GLU A 337 28.55 12.74 -32.47
C GLU A 337 29.13 14.10 -32.87
N LYS A 338 30.22 14.13 -33.65
CA LYS A 338 30.85 15.35 -34.17
C LYS A 338 30.40 15.73 -35.59
N GLY A 339 29.80 14.81 -36.32
CA GLY A 339 29.43 15.01 -37.73
C GLY A 339 28.02 15.57 -37.93
N ASP A 340 27.80 16.12 -39.11
CA ASP A 340 26.49 16.50 -39.65
C ASP A 340 26.24 15.77 -40.97
N ASN A 341 24.99 15.42 -41.25
CA ASN A 341 24.61 14.60 -42.41
C ASN A 341 25.41 13.28 -42.45
N VAL A 342 25.42 12.57 -41.32
CA VAL A 342 26.14 11.31 -41.15
C VAL A 342 25.22 10.21 -40.64
N TRP A 343 25.61 8.97 -40.85
CA TRP A 343 24.97 7.82 -40.20
C TRP A 343 26.00 6.79 -39.74
N PHE A 344 25.67 6.02 -38.70
CA PHE A 344 26.52 5.01 -38.09
C PHE A 344 25.70 3.77 -37.74
N TYR A 345 26.21 2.59 -38.11
CA TYR A 345 25.66 1.32 -37.64
C TYR A 345 26.35 0.91 -36.33
N ASP A 346 25.65 1.11 -35.23
CA ASP A 346 26.08 0.68 -33.90
C ASP A 346 25.69 -0.79 -33.69
N ALA A 347 26.62 -1.70 -33.98
CA ALA A 347 26.39 -3.13 -33.88
C ALA A 347 26.24 -3.64 -32.44
N ARG A 348 26.74 -2.88 -31.44
CA ARG A 348 26.79 -3.29 -30.03
C ARG A 348 26.59 -2.08 -29.10
N PRO A 349 25.39 -1.47 -29.07
CA PRO A 349 25.14 -0.35 -28.16
C PRO A 349 25.29 -0.80 -26.70
N ASN A 350 26.21 -0.20 -25.97
CA ASN A 350 26.38 -0.42 -24.53
C ASN A 350 25.58 0.61 -23.74
N LEU A 351 24.55 0.15 -23.01
CA LEU A 351 23.68 0.99 -22.22
C LEU A 351 24.32 1.40 -20.88
N ASN A 352 25.17 0.56 -20.30
CA ASN A 352 25.84 0.82 -19.03
C ASN A 352 27.11 1.69 -19.22
N ARG A 353 26.95 2.84 -19.88
CA ARG A 353 28.04 3.76 -20.27
C ARG A 353 28.36 4.86 -19.23
N TRP A 354 27.70 4.82 -18.07
CA TRP A 354 27.76 5.87 -17.04
C TRP A 354 28.62 5.50 -15.81
N VAL A 355 29.28 4.34 -15.87
CA VAL A 355 30.22 3.84 -14.86
C VAL A 355 31.47 4.72 -14.88
N ARG A 356 31.89 5.22 -13.72
CA ARG A 356 33.13 6.01 -13.60
C ARG A 356 34.33 5.11 -13.31
N PRO A 357 35.57 5.54 -13.63
CA PRO A 357 36.77 4.80 -13.24
C PRO A 357 36.78 4.51 -11.74
N GLY A 358 36.98 3.24 -11.36
CA GLY A 358 37.03 2.78 -9.97
C GLY A 358 35.69 2.43 -9.33
N GLU A 359 34.56 2.62 -10.02
CA GLU A 359 33.24 2.18 -9.52
C GLU A 359 33.00 0.69 -9.77
N GLU A 360 32.33 0.03 -8.82
CA GLU A 360 31.79 -1.31 -9.06
C GLU A 360 30.71 -1.28 -10.14
N SER A 361 30.68 -2.33 -10.97
CA SER A 361 29.83 -2.38 -12.16
C SER A 361 29.27 -3.78 -12.39
N VAL A 362 28.20 -3.84 -13.16
CA VAL A 362 27.63 -5.07 -13.72
C VAL A 362 28.25 -5.45 -15.07
N GLY A 363 29.27 -4.71 -15.53
CA GLY A 363 29.92 -4.91 -16.82
C GLY A 363 29.18 -4.23 -17.97
N GLU A 364 29.44 -4.68 -19.20
CA GLU A 364 28.73 -4.18 -20.39
C GLU A 364 27.28 -4.67 -20.39
N VAL A 365 26.35 -3.78 -20.78
CA VAL A 365 24.94 -4.12 -21.02
C VAL A 365 24.65 -3.84 -22.48
N ILE A 366 24.62 -4.90 -23.30
CA ILE A 366 24.52 -4.79 -24.76
C ILE A 366 23.07 -4.95 -25.22
N LYS A 367 22.56 -3.92 -25.90
CA LYS A 367 21.25 -3.91 -26.56
C LYS A 367 21.34 -4.47 -27.99
N ASN A 368 20.20 -4.72 -28.63
CA ASN A 368 20.13 -4.95 -30.08
C ASN A 368 20.85 -3.84 -30.88
N PRO A 369 21.36 -4.14 -32.10
CA PRO A 369 21.98 -3.14 -32.95
C PRO A 369 21.08 -1.94 -33.27
N GLN A 370 21.69 -0.79 -33.53
CA GLN A 370 21.00 0.44 -33.91
C GLN A 370 21.64 1.08 -35.15
N VAL A 371 20.81 1.72 -35.98
CA VAL A 371 21.27 2.69 -36.99
C VAL A 371 21.05 4.08 -36.44
N LEU A 372 22.14 4.82 -36.26
CA LEU A 372 22.10 6.21 -35.85
C LEU A 372 22.19 7.09 -37.09
N VAL A 373 21.32 8.09 -37.19
CA VAL A 373 21.30 9.05 -38.30
C VAL A 373 21.31 10.45 -37.73
N ARG A 374 22.15 11.34 -38.24
CA ARG A 374 22.12 12.77 -37.90
C ARG A 374 21.99 13.60 -39.17
N VAL A 375 20.90 14.36 -39.26
CA VAL A 375 20.67 15.38 -40.28
C VAL A 375 21.06 16.74 -39.70
N ALA A 376 21.79 17.53 -40.49
CA ALA A 376 22.28 18.85 -40.09
C ALA A 376 21.14 19.80 -39.66
N PRO A 377 21.45 20.87 -38.91
CA PRO A 377 20.46 21.86 -38.51
C PRO A 377 19.66 22.43 -39.69
N THR A 378 18.34 22.53 -39.50
CA THR A 378 17.42 23.20 -40.42
C THR A 378 16.33 23.91 -39.64
N ASP A 379 15.70 24.94 -40.24
CA ASP A 379 14.50 25.54 -39.66
C ASP A 379 13.36 24.52 -39.68
N VAL A 380 13.03 23.97 -38.52
CA VAL A 380 12.03 22.90 -38.38
C VAL A 380 10.59 23.40 -38.47
N SER A 381 10.36 24.72 -38.38
CA SER A 381 9.03 25.32 -38.62
C SER A 381 8.72 25.43 -40.11
N GLU A 382 9.76 25.55 -40.95
CA GLU A 382 9.62 25.65 -42.40
C GLU A 382 9.87 24.31 -43.12
N ASN A 383 10.72 23.43 -42.57
CA ASN A 383 11.18 22.23 -43.24
C ASN A 383 10.71 20.94 -42.57
N THR A 384 10.18 20.03 -43.39
CA THR A 384 10.06 18.61 -43.00
C THR A 384 11.44 17.95 -43.01
N VAL A 385 11.62 16.90 -42.22
CA VAL A 385 12.80 16.02 -42.27
C VAL A 385 12.33 14.59 -42.47
N SER A 386 12.80 13.94 -43.52
CA SER A 386 12.50 12.53 -43.79
C SER A 386 13.77 11.72 -43.97
N VAL A 387 13.78 10.50 -43.44
CA VAL A 387 14.88 9.54 -43.57
C VAL A 387 14.33 8.22 -44.06
N GLU A 388 14.96 7.68 -45.09
CA GLU A 388 14.67 6.36 -45.64
C GLU A 388 15.83 5.40 -45.36
N VAL A 389 15.51 4.22 -44.81
CA VAL A 389 16.44 3.15 -44.49
C VAL A 389 16.10 1.92 -45.34
N LYS A 390 16.87 1.69 -46.41
CA LYS A 390 16.69 0.54 -47.31
C LYS A 390 17.34 -0.71 -46.72
N GLY A 391 16.67 -1.85 -46.86
CA GLY A 391 17.11 -3.09 -46.22
C GLY A 391 16.87 -3.09 -44.70
N PHE A 392 15.93 -2.27 -44.22
CA PHE A 392 15.48 -2.26 -42.83
C PHE A 392 15.01 -3.66 -42.41
N GLU A 393 15.49 -4.09 -41.24
CA GLU A 393 15.06 -5.33 -40.63
C GLU A 393 15.22 -5.28 -39.11
N PHE A 394 14.11 -5.46 -38.41
CA PHE A 394 14.07 -5.66 -36.97
C PHE A 394 13.37 -6.99 -36.67
N ALA A 395 14.15 -8.07 -36.68
CA ALA A 395 13.69 -9.43 -36.46
C ALA A 395 14.61 -10.15 -35.45
N PRO A 396 14.63 -9.73 -34.17
CA PRO A 396 15.55 -10.29 -33.18
C PRO A 396 15.28 -11.78 -33.01
N ALA A 397 16.35 -12.55 -32.86
CA ALA A 397 16.23 -13.98 -32.56
C ALA A 397 15.59 -14.16 -31.19
N ASP A 398 14.65 -15.10 -31.08
CA ASP A 398 14.07 -15.48 -29.79
C ASP A 398 15.11 -16.28 -29.00
N ARG A 399 15.65 -15.67 -27.94
CA ARG A 399 16.69 -16.27 -27.09
C ARG A 399 16.12 -17.31 -26.12
N LEU A 400 14.80 -17.32 -25.91
CA LEU A 400 14.12 -18.28 -25.04
C LEU A 400 13.90 -19.61 -25.75
N LEU A 401 13.91 -19.64 -27.10
CA LEU A 401 13.62 -20.83 -27.88
C LEU A 401 14.88 -21.40 -28.52
N THR A 402 15.47 -22.41 -27.88
CA THR A 402 16.74 -23.02 -28.32
C THR A 402 16.60 -24.50 -28.70
N HIS A 403 15.71 -25.23 -28.02
CA HIS A 403 15.52 -26.65 -28.27
C HIS A 403 14.64 -26.91 -29.50
N ARG A 404 14.86 -28.06 -30.15
CA ARG A 404 14.07 -28.53 -31.29
C ARG A 404 13.71 -29.99 -31.09
N GLY A 405 12.61 -30.41 -31.70
CA GLY A 405 12.13 -31.80 -31.63
C GLY A 405 10.67 -31.90 -31.19
N LYS A 406 10.19 -33.15 -31.13
CA LYS A 406 8.79 -33.44 -30.81
C LYS A 406 8.51 -33.20 -29.32
N LEU A 407 7.45 -32.46 -29.04
CA LEU A 407 6.96 -32.19 -27.69
C LEU A 407 5.85 -33.20 -27.32
N LYS A 408 6.01 -33.90 -26.19
CA LYS A 408 4.98 -34.76 -25.61
C LYS A 408 3.97 -33.93 -24.81
N THR A 409 2.78 -34.48 -24.57
CA THR A 409 1.78 -33.87 -23.69
C THR A 409 2.22 -33.95 -22.23
N THR A 410 2.04 -32.88 -21.48
CA THR A 410 2.25 -32.85 -20.02
C THR A 410 1.16 -33.66 -19.29
N GLN A 411 1.47 -34.16 -18.10
CA GLN A 411 0.53 -34.82 -17.20
C GLN A 411 0.60 -34.18 -15.81
N LEU A 412 -0.51 -34.19 -15.07
CA LEU A 412 -0.56 -33.68 -13.69
C LEU A 412 0.45 -34.44 -12.82
N ASP A 413 1.29 -33.71 -12.11
CA ASP A 413 2.12 -34.26 -11.03
C ASP A 413 1.44 -33.92 -9.69
N GLU A 414 0.58 -34.82 -9.21
CA GLU A 414 -0.16 -34.62 -7.95
C GLU A 414 0.77 -34.46 -6.75
N LYS A 415 1.94 -35.12 -6.76
CA LYS A 415 2.90 -35.08 -5.64
C LYS A 415 3.58 -33.72 -5.52
N LYS A 416 3.77 -33.03 -6.65
CA LYS A 416 4.38 -31.69 -6.68
C LYS A 416 3.35 -30.56 -6.70
N SER A 417 2.10 -30.86 -6.99
CA SER A 417 1.02 -29.89 -6.95
C SER A 417 0.72 -29.49 -5.50
N LYS A 418 0.35 -28.22 -5.29
CA LYS A 418 -0.09 -27.73 -3.97
C LYS A 418 -1.51 -27.21 -4.05
N VAL A 419 -2.32 -27.57 -3.05
CA VAL A 419 -3.69 -27.12 -2.87
C VAL A 419 -3.82 -26.36 -1.56
N GLU A 420 -4.31 -25.13 -1.64
CA GLU A 420 -4.56 -24.25 -0.50
C GLU A 420 -5.99 -23.71 -0.59
N ALA A 421 -6.44 -22.99 0.44
CA ALA A 421 -7.81 -22.48 0.45
C ALA A 421 -8.05 -21.39 -0.60
N TYR A 422 -7.05 -20.56 -0.86
CA TYR A 422 -7.15 -19.42 -1.79
C TYR A 422 -6.11 -19.46 -2.93
N ALA A 423 -5.40 -20.58 -3.06
CA ALA A 423 -4.36 -20.73 -4.06
C ALA A 423 -4.23 -22.18 -4.55
N LEU A 424 -3.81 -22.31 -5.80
CA LEU A 424 -3.45 -23.58 -6.41
C LEU A 424 -2.09 -23.44 -7.08
N THR A 425 -1.23 -24.46 -6.93
CA THR A 425 0.01 -24.57 -7.69
C THR A 425 -0.02 -25.88 -8.48
N PRO A 426 -0.73 -25.95 -9.63
CA PRO A 426 -0.62 -27.10 -10.52
C PRO A 426 0.83 -27.32 -10.93
N ALA A 427 1.28 -28.57 -10.82
CA ALA A 427 2.56 -29.03 -11.30
C ALA A 427 2.35 -30.13 -12.34
N TRP A 428 3.31 -30.29 -13.25
CA TRP A 428 3.23 -31.28 -14.31
C TRP A 428 4.56 -31.99 -14.56
N THR A 429 4.49 -33.10 -15.28
CA THR A 429 5.68 -33.83 -15.71
C THR A 429 6.51 -32.99 -16.69
N PRO A 430 7.83 -32.83 -16.48
CA PRO A 430 8.70 -32.17 -17.45
C PRO A 430 8.65 -32.84 -18.82
N VAL A 431 8.74 -32.04 -19.89
CA VAL A 431 8.75 -32.51 -21.28
C VAL A 431 10.14 -32.33 -21.88
N GLU A 432 10.68 -33.41 -22.45
CA GLU A 432 11.93 -33.39 -23.20
C GLU A 432 11.85 -32.42 -24.40
N ASN A 433 12.92 -31.68 -24.65
CA ASN A 433 13.00 -30.61 -25.67
C ASN A 433 12.09 -29.40 -25.44
N ALA A 434 11.44 -29.26 -24.28
CA ALA A 434 10.70 -28.04 -23.93
C ALA A 434 11.68 -26.95 -23.52
N ASP A 435 11.52 -25.75 -24.08
CA ASP A 435 12.21 -24.54 -23.61
C ASP A 435 11.42 -23.88 -22.47
N TYR A 436 10.09 -23.86 -22.59
CA TYR A 436 9.16 -23.39 -21.55
C TYR A 436 7.79 -24.05 -21.69
N TYR A 437 6.87 -23.71 -20.79
CA TYR A 437 5.48 -24.13 -20.79
C TYR A 437 4.54 -22.94 -20.86
N GLU A 438 3.34 -23.19 -21.40
CA GLU A 438 2.21 -22.28 -21.32
C GLU A 438 1.07 -22.94 -20.55
N VAL A 439 0.36 -22.15 -19.75
CA VAL A 439 -0.83 -22.53 -19.00
C VAL A 439 -1.99 -21.64 -19.42
N LYS A 440 -3.07 -22.22 -19.90
CA LYS A 440 -4.34 -21.54 -20.09
C LYS A 440 -5.16 -21.63 -18.81
N PHE A 441 -5.52 -20.48 -18.25
CA PHE A 441 -6.34 -20.36 -17.05
C PHE A 441 -7.17 -19.07 -17.14
N ASP A 442 -8.46 -19.16 -16.81
CA ASP A 442 -9.36 -18.01 -16.72
C ASP A 442 -9.35 -17.10 -17.97
N GLY A 443 -9.45 -17.73 -19.15
CA GLY A 443 -9.44 -17.04 -20.44
C GLY A 443 -8.07 -16.52 -20.91
N GLN A 444 -7.02 -16.61 -20.07
CA GLN A 444 -5.69 -16.09 -20.36
C GLN A 444 -4.67 -17.19 -20.65
N ILE A 445 -3.57 -16.81 -21.32
CA ILE A 445 -2.38 -17.67 -21.53
C ILE A 445 -1.24 -17.13 -20.67
N TYR A 446 -0.80 -17.90 -19.70
CA TYR A 446 0.43 -17.69 -18.94
C TYR A 446 1.56 -18.39 -19.69
N SER A 447 2.65 -17.70 -19.96
CA SER A 447 3.74 -18.14 -20.83
C SER A 447 5.09 -17.99 -20.16
N THR A 448 6.12 -18.45 -20.87
CA THR A 448 7.55 -18.39 -20.52
C THR A 448 7.89 -19.09 -19.20
N ILE A 449 6.99 -19.95 -18.72
CA ILE A 449 7.13 -20.70 -17.47
C ILE A 449 8.21 -21.77 -17.69
N ARG A 450 9.35 -21.66 -17.00
CA ARG A 450 10.48 -22.59 -17.16
C ARG A 450 10.45 -23.72 -16.14
N GLU A 451 9.85 -23.47 -14.98
CA GLU A 451 9.54 -24.52 -14.02
C GLU A 451 8.26 -25.26 -14.42
N PRO A 452 8.15 -26.58 -14.23
CA PRO A 452 6.96 -27.35 -14.60
C PRO A 452 5.84 -27.22 -13.54
N ARG A 453 5.59 -25.99 -13.11
CA ARG A 453 4.57 -25.60 -12.12
C ARG A 453 4.33 -24.09 -12.22
N LEU A 454 3.12 -23.65 -11.87
CA LEU A 454 2.81 -22.23 -11.73
C LEU A 454 1.81 -22.03 -10.59
N ARG A 455 2.01 -21.00 -9.76
CA ARG A 455 1.09 -20.64 -8.67
C ARG A 455 0.02 -19.67 -9.16
N PHE A 456 -1.22 -19.89 -8.73
CA PHE A 456 -2.37 -19.03 -8.92
C PHE A 456 -2.98 -18.71 -7.55
N ASP A 457 -3.05 -17.44 -7.20
CA ASP A 457 -3.61 -16.92 -5.95
C ASP A 457 -5.01 -16.31 -6.16
N ASP A 458 -5.61 -15.77 -5.09
CA ASP A 458 -6.93 -15.11 -5.10
C ASP A 458 -8.07 -15.99 -5.62
N LEU A 459 -7.98 -17.30 -5.41
CA LEU A 459 -9.00 -18.28 -5.79
C LEU A 459 -10.06 -18.40 -4.68
N ALA A 460 -11.26 -18.81 -5.05
CA ALA A 460 -12.31 -19.12 -4.08
C ALA A 460 -12.02 -20.48 -3.41
N PRO A 461 -12.28 -20.64 -2.10
CA PRO A 461 -12.12 -21.91 -1.40
C PRO A 461 -13.16 -22.93 -1.86
N VAL A 462 -12.86 -24.22 -1.65
CA VAL A 462 -13.72 -25.35 -2.02
C VAL A 462 -14.26 -25.26 -3.46
N THR A 463 -13.41 -24.79 -4.38
CA THR A 463 -13.76 -24.55 -5.78
C THR A 463 -12.82 -25.34 -6.68
N THR A 464 -13.39 -26.03 -7.67
CA THR A 464 -12.61 -26.77 -8.67
C THR A 464 -12.26 -25.86 -9.84
N TYR A 465 -11.00 -25.91 -10.27
CA TYR A 465 -10.45 -25.14 -11.37
C TYR A 465 -9.83 -26.05 -12.42
N ASP A 466 -10.04 -25.67 -13.69
CA ASP A 466 -9.47 -26.33 -14.86
C ASP A 466 -8.31 -25.49 -15.42
N PHE A 467 -7.19 -26.16 -15.71
CA PHE A 467 -6.01 -25.58 -16.33
C PHE A 467 -5.72 -26.37 -17.62
N ALA A 468 -5.28 -25.71 -18.68
CA ALA A 468 -4.71 -26.42 -19.83
C ALA A 468 -3.22 -26.10 -19.94
N VAL A 469 -2.35 -27.09 -20.08
CA VAL A 469 -0.90 -26.92 -20.12
C VAL A 469 -0.32 -27.50 -21.40
N ARG A 470 0.66 -26.81 -22.00
CA ARG A 470 1.46 -27.31 -23.13
C ARG A 470 2.93 -26.91 -22.99
N ALA A 471 3.82 -27.72 -23.55
CA ALA A 471 5.22 -27.36 -23.73
C ALA A 471 5.42 -26.54 -25.02
N VAL A 472 6.46 -25.72 -25.07
CA VAL A 472 6.84 -24.90 -26.24
C VAL A 472 8.35 -24.98 -26.47
N ASN A 473 8.76 -25.02 -27.74
CA ASN A 473 10.16 -24.93 -28.16
C ASN A 473 10.31 -24.21 -29.51
N ALA A 474 11.53 -24.12 -30.05
CA ALA A 474 11.82 -23.44 -31.32
C ALA A 474 11.16 -24.05 -32.58
N SER A 475 10.51 -25.22 -32.45
CA SER A 475 9.72 -25.85 -33.52
C SER A 475 8.21 -25.56 -33.41
N GLY A 476 7.77 -24.93 -32.32
CA GLY A 476 6.39 -24.58 -32.05
C GLY A 476 5.88 -25.10 -30.70
N ALA A 477 4.58 -24.93 -30.48
CA ALA A 477 3.92 -25.40 -29.27
C ALA A 477 3.37 -26.83 -29.43
N GLY A 478 3.44 -27.62 -28.36
CA GLY A 478 2.81 -28.94 -28.28
C GLY A 478 1.28 -28.88 -28.12
N ALA A 479 0.66 -30.04 -28.01
CA ALA A 479 -0.77 -30.14 -27.73
C ALA A 479 -1.09 -29.72 -26.27
N TRP A 480 -2.24 -29.09 -26.08
CA TRP A 480 -2.79 -28.80 -24.75
C TRP A 480 -3.19 -30.08 -24.03
N SER A 481 -2.93 -30.13 -22.73
CA SER A 481 -3.37 -31.18 -21.81
C SER A 481 -4.13 -30.53 -20.65
N ASN A 482 -5.24 -31.14 -20.22
CA ASN A 482 -6.06 -30.55 -19.15
C ASN A 482 -5.63 -31.09 -17.79
N LEU A 483 -5.45 -30.20 -16.82
CA LEU A 483 -5.20 -30.48 -15.41
C LEU A 483 -6.37 -29.93 -14.60
N ARG A 484 -6.75 -30.63 -13.52
CA ARG A 484 -7.86 -30.23 -12.65
C ARG A 484 -7.42 -30.30 -11.20
N LEU A 485 -7.65 -29.24 -10.43
CA LEU A 485 -7.38 -29.16 -9.00
C LEU A 485 -8.51 -28.41 -8.29
N ALA A 486 -8.71 -28.70 -7.02
CA ALA A 486 -9.69 -28.01 -6.18
C ALA A 486 -8.98 -27.34 -5.00
N THR A 487 -9.36 -26.09 -4.71
CA THR A 487 -8.97 -25.43 -3.46
C THR A 487 -9.63 -26.15 -2.28
N VAL A 488 -9.02 -26.03 -1.10
CA VAL A 488 -9.52 -26.66 0.13
C VAL A 488 -10.35 -25.68 0.96
N LYS A 489 -10.96 -26.15 2.05
CA LYS A 489 -11.63 -25.26 3.01
C LYS A 489 -10.58 -24.37 3.69
N ASP A 490 -10.89 -23.10 3.90
CA ASP A 490 -10.05 -22.21 4.71
C ASP A 490 -10.02 -22.71 6.17
N PRO A 491 -8.85 -23.18 6.68
CA PRO A 491 -8.77 -23.67 8.05
C PRO A 491 -9.03 -22.56 9.07
N LEU A 492 -8.84 -21.28 8.69
CA LEU A 492 -9.01 -20.09 9.53
C LEU A 492 -10.27 -19.29 9.20
N GLU A 493 -11.21 -19.85 8.42
CA GLU A 493 -12.45 -19.19 7.98
C GLU A 493 -13.21 -18.54 9.15
N TRP A 494 -13.25 -19.26 10.27
CA TRP A 494 -13.98 -18.87 11.48
C TRP A 494 -13.06 -18.36 12.59
N ALA A 495 -11.74 -18.25 12.35
CA ALA A 495 -10.82 -17.64 13.29
C ALA A 495 -11.06 -16.12 13.33
N ILE A 496 -11.32 -15.59 14.53
CA ILE A 496 -11.60 -14.17 14.75
C ILE A 496 -10.37 -13.32 14.33
N LYS A 497 -10.62 -12.16 13.73
CA LYS A 497 -9.60 -11.23 13.21
C LYS A 497 -9.52 -9.98 14.08
N GLY A 498 -8.38 -9.28 14.04
CA GLY A 498 -8.17 -8.02 14.75
C GLY A 498 -8.07 -8.17 16.27
N VAL A 499 -7.81 -9.39 16.76
CA VAL A 499 -7.71 -9.71 18.18
C VAL A 499 -6.54 -8.93 18.81
N LYS A 500 -6.80 -8.33 19.98
CA LYS A 500 -5.77 -7.67 20.79
C LYS A 500 -5.55 -8.47 22.06
N ALA A 501 -4.35 -8.46 22.63
CA ALA A 501 -4.11 -9.11 23.91
C ALA A 501 -3.08 -8.38 24.77
N THR A 502 -3.19 -8.56 26.08
CA THR A 502 -2.28 -8.03 27.10
C THR A 502 -1.88 -9.15 28.05
N ALA A 503 -0.61 -9.16 28.46
CA ALA A 503 -0.11 -10.04 29.51
C ALA A 503 0.13 -9.23 30.79
N SER A 504 -0.14 -9.82 31.97
CA SER A 504 0.16 -9.19 33.26
C SER A 504 1.65 -9.17 33.61
N VAL A 505 2.50 -9.62 32.68
CA VAL A 505 3.96 -9.65 32.77
C VAL A 505 4.55 -9.06 31.50
N ALA A 506 5.75 -8.49 31.61
CA ALA A 506 6.43 -7.86 30.49
C ALA A 506 6.72 -8.88 29.37
N SER A 507 6.51 -8.44 28.13
CA SER A 507 6.93 -9.20 26.94
C SER A 507 8.38 -8.85 26.57
N GLN A 508 9.05 -9.75 25.89
CA GLN A 508 10.37 -9.52 25.32
C GLN A 508 10.27 -8.45 24.21
N GLY A 509 11.23 -7.52 24.15
CA GLY A 509 11.27 -6.49 23.12
C GLY A 509 11.22 -7.09 21.71
N GLY A 510 10.29 -6.61 20.87
CA GLY A 510 10.04 -7.13 19.52
C GLY A 510 9.20 -8.42 19.45
N GLN A 511 8.85 -9.02 20.58
CA GLN A 511 8.05 -10.26 20.69
C GLN A 511 6.83 -10.01 21.56
N GLY A 512 6.05 -8.97 21.21
CA GLY A 512 4.82 -8.59 21.89
C GLY A 512 3.68 -9.59 21.70
N THR A 513 2.60 -9.42 22.45
CA THR A 513 1.40 -10.28 22.38
C THR A 513 0.69 -10.21 21.03
N ASP A 514 0.96 -9.20 20.21
CA ASP A 514 0.50 -9.09 18.82
C ASP A 514 0.93 -10.30 17.99
N LYS A 515 2.10 -10.88 18.29
CA LYS A 515 2.64 -12.06 17.60
C LYS A 515 1.82 -13.32 17.82
N LEU A 516 0.90 -13.37 18.78
CA LEU A 516 -0.01 -14.51 18.94
C LEU A 516 -1.20 -14.46 17.97
N PHE A 517 -1.39 -13.36 17.22
CA PHE A 517 -2.59 -13.14 16.41
C PHE A 517 -2.29 -12.55 15.04
N ASP A 518 -1.01 -12.50 14.64
CA ASP A 518 -0.57 -11.91 13.36
C ASP A 518 -0.69 -12.88 12.18
N ARG A 519 -1.04 -14.15 12.44
CA ARG A 519 -1.20 -15.24 11.45
C ARG A 519 0.12 -15.56 10.75
N ASP A 520 1.26 -15.23 11.36
CA ASP A 520 2.58 -15.58 10.90
C ASP A 520 3.28 -16.55 11.86
N LEU A 521 3.23 -17.85 11.50
CA LEU A 521 3.92 -18.91 12.23
C LEU A 521 5.45 -18.76 12.30
N LYS A 522 6.05 -17.76 11.63
CA LYS A 522 7.49 -17.45 11.74
C LYS A 522 7.80 -16.45 12.85
N THR A 523 6.80 -15.72 13.36
CA THR A 523 6.97 -14.84 14.51
C THR A 523 6.57 -15.58 15.80
N MET A 524 6.88 -14.99 16.95
CA MET A 524 6.42 -15.52 18.23
C MET A 524 6.34 -14.45 19.30
N TRP A 525 5.40 -14.60 20.21
CA TRP A 525 5.37 -13.91 21.49
C TRP A 525 6.27 -14.63 22.50
N HIS A 526 6.92 -13.87 23.36
CA HIS A 526 7.65 -14.39 24.51
C HIS A 526 7.62 -13.40 25.67
N THR A 527 7.48 -13.90 26.90
CA THR A 527 7.71 -13.09 28.12
C THR A 527 9.16 -12.63 28.21
N ALA A 528 9.45 -11.51 28.86
CA ALA A 528 10.81 -10.96 28.89
C ALA A 528 11.85 -11.94 29.45
N TRP A 529 13.00 -12.09 28.77
CA TRP A 529 14.04 -13.08 29.14
C TRP A 529 14.74 -12.79 30.46
N ASP A 530 14.73 -11.53 30.89
CA ASP A 530 15.27 -11.06 32.16
C ASP A 530 14.38 -11.45 33.36
N ASN A 531 13.07 -11.62 33.16
CA ASN A 531 12.16 -12.15 34.15
C ASN A 531 12.20 -13.68 34.21
N LYS A 532 13.14 -14.24 34.98
CA LYS A 532 13.30 -15.70 35.17
C LYS A 532 12.13 -16.39 35.91
N GLN A 533 11.14 -15.64 36.36
CA GLN A 533 9.95 -16.14 37.06
C GLN A 533 8.70 -15.42 36.54
N ALA A 534 8.39 -15.58 35.26
CA ALA A 534 7.24 -14.92 34.64
C ALA A 534 5.90 -15.58 35.01
N THR A 535 5.87 -16.86 35.35
CA THR A 535 4.64 -17.55 35.81
C THR A 535 4.48 -17.49 37.34
N PRO A 536 3.24 -17.36 37.88
CA PRO A 536 1.98 -17.30 37.13
C PRO A 536 1.69 -15.91 36.55
N PHE A 537 0.92 -15.86 35.45
CA PHE A 537 0.47 -14.61 34.82
C PHE A 537 -0.89 -14.75 34.15
N ASP A 538 -1.55 -13.62 33.89
CA ASP A 538 -2.78 -13.54 33.11
C ASP A 538 -2.48 -13.05 31.68
N LEU A 539 -3.01 -13.74 30.67
CA LEU A 539 -3.13 -13.25 29.30
C LEU A 539 -4.61 -12.92 29.04
N THR A 540 -4.93 -11.64 28.88
CA THR A 540 -6.28 -11.16 28.57
C THR A 540 -6.37 -10.80 27.09
N VAL A 541 -7.27 -11.46 26.38
CA VAL A 541 -7.51 -11.37 24.94
C VAL A 541 -8.84 -10.66 24.70
N ASP A 542 -8.83 -9.57 23.91
CA ASP A 542 -10.00 -8.84 23.42
C ASP A 542 -10.29 -9.23 21.96
N LEU A 543 -11.41 -9.92 21.76
CA LEU A 543 -11.92 -10.39 20.48
C LEU A 543 -12.65 -9.30 19.68
N ARG A 544 -12.71 -8.06 20.22
CA ARG A 544 -13.25 -6.85 19.59
C ARG A 544 -14.77 -6.81 19.40
N ALA A 545 -15.41 -7.97 19.40
CA ALA A 545 -16.84 -8.15 19.37
C ALA A 545 -17.22 -9.29 20.31
N VAL A 546 -18.48 -9.30 20.77
CA VAL A 546 -19.05 -10.46 21.46
C VAL A 546 -19.31 -11.54 20.41
N ASN A 547 -18.61 -12.66 20.52
CA ASN A 547 -18.66 -13.79 19.59
C ASN A 547 -19.15 -15.05 20.31
N LYS A 548 -19.89 -15.91 19.60
CA LYS A 548 -20.18 -17.27 20.07
C LYS A 548 -18.96 -18.16 19.83
N ILE A 549 -18.26 -18.58 20.87
CA ILE A 549 -16.95 -19.23 20.77
C ILE A 549 -17.07 -20.72 20.41
N ASP A 550 -16.41 -21.16 19.33
CA ASP A 550 -16.32 -22.56 18.92
C ASP A 550 -15.21 -23.29 19.66
N ARG A 551 -13.98 -22.82 19.48
CA ARG A 551 -12.77 -23.42 20.08
C ARG A 551 -11.64 -22.42 20.14
N ILE A 552 -10.60 -22.76 20.90
CA ILE A 552 -9.34 -22.01 21.00
C ILE A 552 -8.20 -22.97 20.63
N GLU A 553 -7.27 -22.52 19.80
CA GLU A 553 -6.09 -23.27 19.41
C GLU A 553 -4.83 -22.48 19.76
N TYR A 554 -4.02 -23.02 20.66
CA TYR A 554 -2.69 -22.51 20.99
C TYR A 554 -1.65 -23.27 20.16
N VAL A 555 -0.82 -22.53 19.43
CA VAL A 555 0.30 -23.07 18.65
C VAL A 555 1.60 -22.79 19.42
N PRO A 556 2.24 -23.82 20.01
CA PRO A 556 3.49 -23.64 20.74
C PRO A 556 4.65 -23.30 19.80
N ARG A 557 5.79 -22.98 20.41
CA ARG A 557 7.09 -22.92 19.71
C ARG A 557 7.40 -24.27 19.05
N GLU A 558 8.14 -24.24 17.95
CA GLU A 558 8.55 -25.46 17.23
C GLU A 558 9.42 -26.41 18.06
N ASP A 559 10.23 -25.86 18.96
CA ASP A 559 11.14 -26.60 19.83
C ASP A 559 10.49 -27.04 21.16
N ALA A 560 9.25 -26.61 21.43
CA ALA A 560 8.56 -26.79 22.71
C ALA A 560 9.42 -26.39 23.95
N ALA A 561 10.35 -25.46 23.76
CA ALA A 561 11.31 -25.05 24.78
C ALA A 561 10.72 -23.96 25.70
N ASN A 562 11.59 -23.12 26.26
CA ASN A 562 11.23 -22.06 27.21
C ASN A 562 10.04 -21.25 26.72
N GLY A 563 9.05 -21.11 27.60
CA GLY A 563 7.81 -20.40 27.37
C GLY A 563 6.64 -21.26 26.92
N THR A 564 6.83 -22.55 26.59
CA THR A 564 5.69 -23.40 26.21
C THR A 564 4.71 -23.53 27.37
N LEU A 565 3.45 -23.18 27.16
CA LEU A 565 2.41 -23.19 28.20
C LEU A 565 2.04 -24.64 28.56
N LEU A 566 2.00 -24.96 29.85
CA LEU A 566 1.77 -26.33 30.33
C LEU A 566 0.50 -26.46 31.17
N ARG A 567 0.24 -25.53 32.08
CA ARG A 567 -0.90 -25.62 33.01
C ARG A 567 -1.48 -24.25 33.29
N GLY A 568 -2.79 -24.20 33.47
CA GLY A 568 -3.50 -22.97 33.72
C GLY A 568 -5.00 -23.16 33.78
N SER A 569 -5.73 -22.07 33.65
CA SER A 569 -7.17 -22.05 33.45
C SER A 569 -7.59 -20.99 32.44
N TYR A 570 -8.79 -21.15 31.88
CA TYR A 570 -9.40 -20.17 30.99
C TYR A 570 -10.77 -19.72 31.48
N SER A 571 -11.12 -18.47 31.22
CA SER A 571 -12.45 -17.91 31.49
C SER A 571 -12.87 -16.88 30.43
N PHE A 572 -14.17 -16.65 30.32
CA PHE A 572 -14.77 -15.77 29.33
C PHE A 572 -15.52 -14.61 29.99
N SER A 573 -15.63 -13.49 29.27
CA SER A 573 -16.40 -12.32 29.70
C SER A 573 -16.90 -11.51 28.50
N THR A 574 -17.99 -10.78 28.67
CA THR A 574 -18.49 -9.78 27.71
C THR A 574 -18.10 -8.34 28.06
N ASP A 575 -17.67 -8.09 29.30
CA ASP A 575 -17.46 -6.75 29.87
C ASP A 575 -16.15 -6.60 30.66
N ARG A 576 -15.34 -7.67 30.75
CA ARG A 576 -14.08 -7.76 31.49
C ARG A 576 -14.21 -7.67 33.03
N GLN A 577 -15.44 -7.55 33.54
CA GLN A 577 -15.73 -7.47 34.98
C GLN A 577 -16.32 -8.79 35.48
N ASN A 578 -17.32 -9.28 34.76
CA ASN A 578 -18.03 -10.51 35.04
C ASN A 578 -17.37 -11.64 34.24
N TRP A 579 -16.59 -12.47 34.93
CA TRP A 579 -15.90 -13.61 34.32
C TRP A 579 -16.63 -14.92 34.64
N SER A 580 -16.69 -15.82 33.67
CA SER A 580 -17.11 -17.20 33.90
C SER A 580 -16.19 -17.89 34.91
N ALA A 581 -16.69 -18.97 35.53
CA ALA A 581 -15.85 -19.83 36.35
C ALA A 581 -14.61 -20.30 35.56
N PRO A 582 -13.39 -20.23 36.14
CA PRO A 582 -12.18 -20.69 35.47
C PRO A 582 -12.23 -22.20 35.21
N VAL A 583 -11.90 -22.61 33.99
CA VAL A 583 -11.81 -24.03 33.60
C VAL A 583 -10.34 -24.39 33.41
N ALA A 584 -9.86 -25.38 34.15
CA ALA A 584 -8.46 -25.78 34.12
C ALA A 584 -8.08 -26.48 32.80
N PHE A 585 -6.83 -26.30 32.37
CA PHE A 585 -6.21 -27.06 31.30
C PHE A 585 -4.83 -27.59 31.72
N THR A 586 -4.41 -28.69 31.10
CA THR A 586 -3.06 -29.24 31.24
C THR A 586 -2.62 -29.78 29.88
N TRP A 587 -1.43 -29.39 29.44
CA TRP A 587 -0.89 -29.66 28.13
C TRP A 587 0.47 -30.32 28.21
N ALA A 588 0.75 -31.21 27.26
CA ALA A 588 2.05 -31.84 27.13
C ALA A 588 3.10 -30.84 26.64
N LYS A 589 4.35 -31.03 27.09
CA LYS A 589 5.53 -30.30 26.62
C LYS A 589 5.95 -30.82 25.24
N ASP A 590 5.24 -30.39 24.21
CA ASP A 590 5.56 -30.68 22.82
C ASP A 590 5.04 -29.55 21.89
N ALA A 591 5.44 -29.61 20.62
CA ALA A 591 5.11 -28.59 19.62
C ALA A 591 3.74 -28.78 18.94
N THR A 592 2.94 -29.74 19.38
CA THR A 592 1.60 -29.99 18.79
C THR A 592 0.64 -28.86 19.14
N VAL A 593 -0.32 -28.58 18.25
CA VAL A 593 -1.38 -27.60 18.53
C VAL A 593 -2.21 -28.08 19.71
N LYS A 594 -2.50 -27.17 20.65
CA LYS A 594 -3.34 -27.45 21.82
C LYS A 594 -4.71 -26.85 21.60
N THR A 595 -5.76 -27.66 21.69
CA THR A 595 -7.14 -27.24 21.42
C THR A 595 -7.99 -27.27 22.68
N ILE A 596 -8.72 -26.18 22.94
CA ILE A 596 -9.80 -26.10 23.93
C ILE A 596 -11.12 -25.99 23.18
N VAL A 597 -12.08 -26.84 23.51
CA VAL A 597 -13.47 -26.76 23.02
C VAL A 597 -14.37 -26.47 24.22
N PRO A 598 -14.87 -25.23 24.40
CA PRO A 598 -15.81 -24.91 25.47
C PRO A 598 -17.12 -25.69 25.29
N ALA A 599 -17.67 -26.23 26.38
CA ALA A 599 -18.82 -27.15 26.32
C ALA A 599 -20.10 -26.53 25.71
N ASP A 600 -20.37 -25.24 25.98
CA ASP A 600 -21.64 -24.58 25.64
C ASP A 600 -21.53 -23.50 24.56
N HIS A 601 -20.36 -23.37 23.94
CA HIS A 601 -20.06 -22.29 23.00
C HIS A 601 -20.43 -20.90 23.53
N PRO A 602 -19.78 -20.42 24.61
CA PRO A 602 -20.19 -19.21 25.31
C PRO A 602 -20.10 -17.97 24.42
N GLU A 603 -20.93 -16.97 24.70
CA GLU A 603 -20.75 -15.63 24.14
C GLU A 603 -19.66 -14.89 24.91
N ALA A 604 -18.64 -14.42 24.21
CA ALA A 604 -17.51 -13.74 24.82
C ALA A 604 -16.94 -12.66 23.91
N ARG A 605 -16.59 -11.51 24.49
CA ARG A 605 -15.65 -10.56 23.89
C ARG A 605 -14.25 -10.78 24.43
N TYR A 606 -14.13 -11.17 25.68
CA TYR A 606 -12.85 -11.35 26.36
C TYR A 606 -12.62 -12.82 26.71
N LEU A 607 -11.39 -13.27 26.47
CA LEU A 607 -10.84 -14.53 26.96
C LEU A 607 -9.69 -14.20 27.91
N LYS A 608 -9.68 -14.81 29.09
CA LYS A 608 -8.53 -14.78 30.00
C LYS A 608 -7.94 -16.17 30.08
N LEU A 609 -6.63 -16.27 29.85
CA LEU A 609 -5.83 -17.44 30.16
C LEU A 609 -4.99 -17.11 31.40
N HIS A 610 -5.29 -17.73 32.53
CA HIS A 610 -4.43 -17.72 33.70
C HIS A 610 -3.42 -18.86 33.55
N VAL A 611 -2.15 -18.54 33.40
CA VAL A 611 -1.08 -19.53 33.19
C VAL A 611 -0.39 -19.77 34.52
N ASP A 612 -0.55 -20.98 35.06
CA ASP A 612 0.12 -21.42 36.28
C ASP A 612 1.57 -21.83 36.02
N GLU A 613 1.81 -22.50 34.89
CA GLU A 613 3.08 -23.16 34.60
C GLU A 613 3.41 -23.11 33.10
N GLY A 614 4.65 -22.74 32.81
CA GLY A 614 5.25 -22.81 31.48
C GLY A 614 6.69 -23.27 31.57
N VAL A 615 7.23 -23.82 30.47
CA VAL A 615 8.60 -24.35 30.44
C VAL A 615 9.59 -23.24 30.82
N GLY A 616 10.41 -23.50 31.84
CA GLY A 616 11.42 -22.56 32.32
C GLY A 616 10.84 -21.32 33.03
N ASN A 617 9.59 -21.38 33.50
CA ASN A 617 8.86 -20.27 34.14
C ASN A 617 8.62 -19.06 33.22
N PHE A 618 8.51 -19.30 31.92
CA PHE A 618 8.19 -18.28 30.90
C PHE A 618 6.83 -18.56 30.24
N GLY A 619 6.31 -17.58 29.48
CA GLY A 619 5.22 -17.75 28.53
C GLY A 619 5.65 -17.43 27.09
N SER A 620 5.15 -18.17 26.11
CA SER A 620 5.44 -17.96 24.68
C SER A 620 4.41 -18.65 23.80
N GLY A 621 4.35 -18.28 22.54
CA GLY A 621 3.55 -18.95 21.52
C GLY A 621 3.78 -18.35 20.15
N ARG A 622 3.53 -19.16 19.11
CA ARG A 622 3.49 -18.66 17.73
C ARG A 622 2.13 -18.09 17.40
N GLU A 623 1.06 -18.75 17.83
CA GLU A 623 -0.32 -18.31 17.57
C GLU A 623 -1.26 -18.72 18.70
N LEU A 624 -2.36 -17.97 18.82
CA LEU A 624 -3.53 -18.30 19.63
C LEU A 624 -4.81 -17.96 18.84
N TYR A 625 -5.34 -18.93 18.11
CA TYR A 625 -6.57 -18.74 17.35
C TYR A 625 -7.79 -18.92 18.23
N VAL A 626 -8.71 -17.96 18.20
CA VAL A 626 -10.04 -18.11 18.78
C VAL A 626 -11.04 -18.17 17.64
N TYR A 627 -11.77 -19.27 17.57
CA TYR A 627 -12.77 -19.52 16.53
C TYR A 627 -14.15 -19.18 17.05
N ARG A 628 -14.97 -18.60 16.17
CA ARG A 628 -16.42 -18.50 16.41
C ARG A 628 -17.16 -19.69 15.81
N VAL A 629 -18.35 -19.98 16.31
CA VAL A 629 -19.23 -21.01 15.75
C VAL A 629 -19.55 -20.67 14.29
N ALA A 630 -19.45 -21.67 13.41
CA ALA A 630 -19.69 -21.47 12.00
C ALA A 630 -21.07 -20.85 11.72
N GLY A 631 -21.12 -19.85 10.85
CA GLY A 631 -22.35 -19.12 10.50
C GLY A 631 -22.82 -18.08 11.51
N THR A 632 -22.12 -17.89 12.64
CA THR A 632 -22.46 -16.83 13.61
C THR A 632 -21.75 -15.51 13.29
N GLU A 633 -22.38 -14.38 13.60
CA GLU A 633 -21.78 -13.05 13.52
C GLU A 633 -21.38 -12.54 14.92
N GLY A 634 -20.29 -11.76 14.98
CA GLY A 634 -19.89 -11.09 16.21
C GLY A 634 -20.66 -9.78 16.37
N LYS A 635 -21.10 -9.47 17.60
CA LYS A 635 -21.78 -8.21 17.94
C LYS A 635 -20.76 -7.19 18.45
N MET A 636 -20.54 -6.10 17.71
CA MET A 636 -19.71 -4.99 18.18
C MET A 636 -20.45 -4.23 19.28
N GLN A 637 -19.81 -4.05 20.43
CA GLN A 637 -20.35 -3.21 21.50
C GLN A 637 -20.07 -1.74 21.15
N GLY A 638 -21.09 -0.90 21.22
CA GLY A 638 -21.01 0.51 20.83
C GLY A 638 -21.52 0.82 19.42
N ASP A 639 -21.76 -0.20 18.57
CA ASP A 639 -22.39 -0.05 17.24
C ASP A 639 -23.90 0.15 17.43
N ILE A 640 -24.25 1.37 17.83
CA ILE A 640 -25.61 1.76 18.20
C ILE A 640 -26.47 1.99 16.95
N ASN A 641 -25.84 2.35 15.83
CA ASN A 641 -26.53 2.61 14.56
C ASN A 641 -26.69 1.34 13.68
N ARG A 642 -26.01 0.24 14.03
CA ARG A 642 -26.04 -1.09 13.39
C ARG A 642 -25.46 -1.15 11.99
N ASP A 643 -24.48 -0.31 11.68
CA ASP A 643 -23.79 -0.30 10.39
C ASP A 643 -22.56 -1.24 10.35
N LYS A 644 -22.32 -1.97 11.45
CA LYS A 644 -21.19 -2.91 11.65
C LYS A 644 -19.84 -2.21 11.73
N ARG A 645 -19.82 -0.95 12.18
CA ARG A 645 -18.61 -0.16 12.43
C ARG A 645 -18.70 0.48 13.81
N ILE A 646 -17.54 0.95 14.26
CA ILE A 646 -17.43 1.82 15.44
C ILE A 646 -16.75 3.07 14.91
N ASP A 647 -17.51 4.16 14.74
CA ASP A 647 -17.01 5.41 14.20
C ASP A 647 -17.68 6.66 14.82
N GLU A 648 -17.45 7.82 14.21
CA GLU A 648 -17.96 9.10 14.71
C GLU A 648 -19.50 9.16 14.73
N ASN A 649 -20.19 8.37 13.90
CA ASN A 649 -21.65 8.32 13.86
C ASN A 649 -22.20 7.64 15.11
N ASP A 650 -21.51 6.63 15.63
CA ASP A 650 -21.85 5.98 16.90
C ASP A 650 -21.67 6.95 18.06
N LEU A 651 -20.54 7.66 18.11
CA LEU A 651 -20.30 8.65 19.15
C LEU A 651 -21.36 9.75 19.10
N THR A 652 -21.67 10.26 17.90
CA THR A 652 -22.73 11.27 17.70
C THR A 652 -24.09 10.78 18.18
N SER A 653 -24.39 9.49 17.96
CA SER A 653 -25.61 8.88 18.47
C SER A 653 -25.60 8.86 19.99
N TYR A 654 -24.53 8.37 20.61
CA TYR A 654 -24.37 8.40 22.06
C TYR A 654 -24.51 9.80 22.67
N MET A 655 -23.94 10.83 22.04
CA MET A 655 -24.05 12.23 22.50
C MET A 655 -25.52 12.64 22.70
N ASN A 656 -26.42 12.28 21.79
CA ASN A 656 -27.83 12.66 21.88
C ASN A 656 -28.56 11.99 23.06
N TYR A 657 -28.08 10.81 23.47
CA TYR A 657 -28.78 9.93 24.40
C TYR A 657 -28.09 9.79 25.76
N THR A 658 -26.90 10.39 25.94
CA THR A 658 -26.17 10.41 27.21
C THR A 658 -27.08 10.79 28.37
N GLY A 659 -27.20 9.91 29.36
CA GLY A 659 -27.99 10.13 30.55
C GLY A 659 -29.46 9.73 30.46
N LEU A 660 -29.93 9.15 29.35
CA LEU A 660 -31.26 8.51 29.33
C LEU A 660 -31.29 7.31 30.27
N ARG A 661 -32.42 7.15 30.97
CA ARG A 661 -32.67 6.04 31.88
C ARG A 661 -33.76 5.11 31.35
N ARG A 662 -33.70 3.85 31.74
CA ARG A 662 -34.76 2.87 31.44
C ARG A 662 -36.11 3.40 31.91
N GLY A 663 -37.08 3.45 30.98
CA GLY A 663 -38.39 4.04 31.21
C GLY A 663 -38.54 5.48 30.71
N ASP A 664 -37.47 6.13 30.25
CA ASP A 664 -37.58 7.35 29.45
C ASP A 664 -38.10 7.05 28.05
N ALA A 665 -38.88 7.98 27.47
CA ALA A 665 -39.58 7.79 26.21
C ALA A 665 -38.71 7.28 25.05
N ASP A 666 -37.44 7.73 24.99
CA ASP A 666 -36.51 7.36 23.93
C ASP A 666 -35.55 6.22 24.31
N PHE A 667 -35.61 5.69 25.54
CA PHE A 667 -34.65 4.69 26.01
C PHE A 667 -34.74 3.38 25.23
N ASP A 668 -35.95 2.90 24.93
CA ASP A 668 -36.14 1.63 24.21
C ASP A 668 -35.55 1.68 22.79
N TYR A 669 -35.50 2.86 22.16
CA TYR A 669 -34.85 3.06 20.86
C TYR A 669 -33.33 2.85 20.94
N VAL A 670 -32.73 3.18 22.09
CA VAL A 670 -31.28 3.19 22.31
C VAL A 670 -30.82 2.13 23.30
N ALA A 671 -31.69 1.23 23.74
CA ALA A 671 -31.39 0.21 24.73
C ALA A 671 -30.24 -0.72 24.31
N ALA A 672 -29.96 -0.84 23.00
CA ALA A 672 -28.81 -1.56 22.50
C ALA A 672 -27.46 -0.88 22.83
N GLY A 673 -27.48 0.42 23.13
CA GLY A 673 -26.35 1.22 23.55
C GLY A 673 -26.07 1.20 25.06
N ASP A 674 -26.97 0.66 25.88
CA ASP A 674 -26.74 0.33 27.30
C ASP A 674 -25.95 -1.00 27.36
N ILE A 675 -24.62 -0.92 27.27
CA ILE A 675 -23.73 -2.06 27.06
C ILE A 675 -23.54 -2.84 28.36
N ASN A 676 -23.47 -2.16 29.51
CA ASN A 676 -23.36 -2.81 30.82
C ASN A 676 -24.73 -3.24 31.40
N GLY A 677 -25.84 -2.83 30.79
CA GLY A 677 -27.20 -3.25 31.15
C GLY A 677 -27.74 -2.61 32.42
N ASN A 678 -27.10 -1.55 32.92
CA ASN A 678 -27.46 -0.89 34.18
C ASN A 678 -28.71 0.01 34.06
N GLY A 679 -29.23 0.20 32.84
CA GLY A 679 -30.41 1.01 32.56
C GLY A 679 -30.12 2.51 32.49
N LEU A 680 -28.87 2.94 32.29
CA LEU A 680 -28.44 4.33 32.16
C LEU A 680 -27.36 4.42 31.08
N ILE A 681 -27.55 5.29 30.07
CA ILE A 681 -26.47 5.59 29.11
C ILE A 681 -25.41 6.45 29.79
N ASP A 682 -24.31 5.84 30.21
CA ASP A 682 -23.29 6.46 31.06
C ASP A 682 -21.89 6.51 30.42
N ALA A 683 -20.88 6.91 31.20
CA ALA A 683 -19.51 7.01 30.72
C ALA A 683 -18.92 5.68 30.21
N TYR A 684 -19.35 4.53 30.73
CA TYR A 684 -18.86 3.22 30.28
C TYR A 684 -19.37 2.92 28.87
N ASP A 685 -20.66 3.10 28.64
CA ASP A 685 -21.28 2.82 27.34
C ASP A 685 -20.64 3.64 26.23
N ILE A 686 -20.47 4.94 26.48
CA ILE A 686 -19.86 5.86 25.52
C ILE A 686 -18.37 5.54 25.33
N SER A 687 -17.68 5.10 26.39
CA SER A 687 -16.27 4.69 26.30
C SER A 687 -16.08 3.47 25.39
N THR A 688 -17.08 2.61 25.21
CA THR A 688 -16.96 1.45 24.29
C THR A 688 -16.73 1.87 22.84
N VAL A 689 -17.18 3.08 22.46
CA VAL A 689 -16.92 3.71 21.16
C VAL A 689 -15.67 4.59 21.24
N ALA A 690 -15.60 5.48 22.24
CA ALA A 690 -14.61 6.55 22.27
C ALA A 690 -13.16 6.04 22.33
N VAL A 691 -12.90 4.87 22.95
CA VAL A 691 -11.57 4.26 23.01
C VAL A 691 -11.09 3.67 21.67
N GLU A 692 -11.97 3.58 20.67
CA GLU A 692 -11.66 3.08 19.33
C GLU A 692 -11.42 4.20 18.31
N LEU A 693 -11.80 5.43 18.64
CA LEU A 693 -11.60 6.61 17.81
C LEU A 693 -10.15 7.10 17.86
N ASP A 694 -9.78 7.94 16.89
CA ASP A 694 -8.50 8.65 16.83
C ASP A 694 -7.27 7.71 16.92
N GLY A 695 -7.36 6.57 16.22
CA GLY A 695 -6.30 5.54 16.21
C GLY A 695 -6.36 4.55 17.38
N GLY A 696 -7.33 4.72 18.28
CA GLY A 696 -7.61 3.85 19.41
C GLY A 696 -6.64 4.00 20.59
N VAL A 697 -6.98 3.36 21.70
CA VAL A 697 -6.13 3.32 22.91
C VAL A 697 -4.95 2.36 22.76
N ARG A 698 -3.83 2.70 23.39
CA ARG A 698 -2.69 1.79 23.53
C ARG A 698 -3.05 0.64 24.47
N ASN A 699 -2.57 -0.56 24.15
CA ASN A 699 -2.70 -1.72 25.01
C ASN A 699 -1.97 -1.47 26.34
N SER A 700 -2.69 -1.55 27.45
CA SER A 700 -2.14 -1.39 28.80
C SER A 700 -2.80 -2.36 29.77
N SER A 701 -2.19 -2.61 30.93
CA SER A 701 -2.80 -3.31 32.06
C SER A 701 -3.29 -2.37 33.16
N ASP A 702 -3.31 -1.06 32.90
CA ASP A 702 -3.77 -0.03 33.83
C ASP A 702 -5.19 -0.29 34.31
N LYS A 703 -5.45 0.02 35.59
CA LYS A 703 -6.74 -0.15 36.26
C LYS A 703 -7.18 1.15 36.90
N VAL A 704 -8.41 1.57 36.62
CA VAL A 704 -8.99 2.76 37.25
C VAL A 704 -9.14 2.58 38.76
N ARG A 705 -8.89 3.67 39.51
CA ARG A 705 -9.20 3.78 40.95
C ARG A 705 -9.51 5.22 41.34
N GLY A 706 -10.05 5.39 42.55
CA GLY A 706 -10.36 6.68 43.16
C GLY A 706 -11.86 6.96 43.25
N SER A 707 -12.22 8.18 43.63
CA SER A 707 -13.60 8.66 43.74
C SER A 707 -13.71 10.17 43.48
N LEU A 708 -14.92 10.69 43.35
CA LEU A 708 -15.16 12.13 43.28
C LEU A 708 -15.67 12.69 44.62
N VAL A 709 -15.34 13.96 44.88
CA VAL A 709 -15.78 14.71 46.07
C VAL A 709 -16.48 15.99 45.62
N LEU A 710 -17.73 16.15 46.06
CA LEU A 710 -18.56 17.32 45.77
C LEU A 710 -18.57 18.26 46.98
N THR A 711 -18.10 19.49 46.80
CA THR A 711 -18.02 20.50 47.87
C THR A 711 -18.83 21.75 47.48
N PRO A 712 -19.96 22.04 48.15
CA PRO A 712 -20.72 23.24 47.88
C PRO A 712 -20.04 24.48 48.49
N ASN A 713 -20.17 25.64 47.84
CA ASN A 713 -19.72 26.93 48.38
C ASN A 713 -20.58 27.39 49.58
N VAL A 714 -21.84 26.94 49.66
CA VAL A 714 -22.79 27.31 50.72
C VAL A 714 -23.55 26.09 51.26
N LYS A 715 -23.91 26.12 52.55
CA LYS A 715 -24.79 25.10 53.18
C LYS A 715 -26.28 25.47 53.08
N SER A 716 -26.59 26.73 52.84
CA SER A 716 -27.94 27.28 52.66
C SER A 716 -27.90 28.47 51.72
N TYR A 717 -28.98 28.72 51.00
CA TYR A 717 -29.08 29.76 49.97
C TYR A 717 -30.45 30.46 50.03
N LYS A 718 -30.50 31.69 49.52
CA LYS A 718 -31.71 32.50 49.28
C LYS A 718 -32.08 32.46 47.80
N ALA A 719 -33.30 32.89 47.47
CA ALA A 719 -33.69 33.09 46.08
C ALA A 719 -32.73 34.07 45.38
N GLY A 720 -32.24 33.70 44.20
CA GLY A 720 -31.27 34.46 43.42
C GLY A 720 -29.80 34.08 43.66
N ASP A 721 -29.47 33.37 44.76
CA ASP A 721 -28.09 32.99 45.06
C ASP A 721 -27.54 32.00 44.02
N LEU A 722 -26.23 32.11 43.75
CA LEU A 722 -25.48 31.14 42.95
C LEU A 722 -24.87 30.07 43.87
N VAL A 723 -25.39 28.85 43.76
CA VAL A 723 -24.88 27.67 44.44
C VAL A 723 -23.84 27.02 43.54
N GLU A 724 -22.59 27.03 43.98
CA GLU A 724 -21.46 26.45 43.24
C GLU A 724 -21.02 25.16 43.91
N ILE A 725 -20.91 24.08 43.14
CA ILE A 725 -20.49 22.76 43.60
C ILE A 725 -19.17 22.43 42.94
N LYS A 726 -18.09 22.48 43.73
CA LYS A 726 -16.76 22.10 43.28
C LYS A 726 -16.65 20.58 43.26
N VAL A 727 -16.32 20.02 42.10
CA VAL A 727 -16.07 18.58 41.92
C VAL A 727 -14.57 18.37 41.83
N SER A 728 -14.03 17.55 42.74
CA SER A 728 -12.59 17.25 42.83
C SER A 728 -12.37 15.74 42.86
N GLY A 729 -11.27 15.28 42.30
CA GLY A 729 -10.85 13.88 42.42
C GLY A 729 -10.23 13.58 43.77
N LYS A 730 -10.45 12.36 44.28
CA LYS A 730 -9.76 11.78 45.42
C LYS A 730 -9.11 10.47 44.99
N ASP A 731 -7.79 10.38 45.14
CA ASP A 731 -6.99 9.18 44.81
C ASP A 731 -7.23 8.66 43.39
N LEU A 732 -7.54 9.56 42.44
CA LEU A 732 -7.82 9.21 41.05
C LEU A 732 -6.58 8.60 40.41
N HIS A 733 -6.78 7.56 39.62
CA HIS A 733 -5.73 6.99 38.81
C HIS A 733 -6.28 6.38 37.52
N TYR A 734 -5.61 6.65 36.40
CA TYR A 734 -5.94 6.13 35.07
C TYR A 734 -7.39 6.36 34.62
N VAL A 735 -8.05 7.41 35.12
CA VAL A 735 -9.44 7.71 34.77
C VAL A 735 -9.47 8.27 33.35
N ASN A 736 -10.09 7.52 32.45
CA ASN A 736 -10.31 7.88 31.05
C ASN A 736 -11.70 8.45 30.78
N ALA A 737 -12.66 8.10 31.63
CA ALA A 737 -14.00 8.66 31.61
C ALA A 737 -14.62 8.68 33.01
N LEU A 738 -15.59 9.56 33.22
CA LEU A 738 -16.36 9.64 34.46
C LEU A 738 -17.81 10.03 34.19
N SER A 739 -18.73 9.55 35.02
CA SER A 739 -20.11 10.01 35.07
C SER A 739 -20.70 9.93 36.48
N PHE A 740 -21.70 10.76 36.77
CA PHE A 740 -22.60 10.59 37.92
C PHE A 740 -23.91 11.35 37.68
N GLY A 741 -24.99 10.93 38.34
CA GLY A 741 -26.25 11.67 38.43
C GLY A 741 -26.27 12.61 39.62
N LEU A 742 -26.88 13.78 39.46
CA LEU A 742 -27.13 14.75 40.52
C LEU A 742 -28.60 15.18 40.51
N PRO A 743 -29.50 14.40 41.14
CA PRO A 743 -30.90 14.72 41.24
C PRO A 743 -31.12 16.02 42.01
N TYR A 744 -31.97 16.91 41.48
CA TYR A 744 -32.35 18.15 42.15
C TYR A 744 -33.81 18.48 41.87
N LYS A 745 -34.36 19.41 42.65
CA LYS A 745 -35.74 19.85 42.45
C LYS A 745 -35.78 21.11 41.59
N ALA A 746 -36.47 21.04 40.46
CA ALA A 746 -36.56 22.12 39.46
C ALA A 746 -37.30 23.38 39.97
N ASP A 747 -38.07 23.26 41.05
CA ASP A 747 -38.73 24.38 41.73
C ASP A 747 -37.84 25.03 42.81
N GLU A 748 -36.72 24.40 43.18
CA GLU A 748 -35.74 24.93 44.15
C GLU A 748 -34.49 25.50 43.47
N LEU A 749 -33.97 24.80 42.46
CA LEU A 749 -32.72 25.13 41.78
C LEU A 749 -32.91 25.11 40.25
N GLU A 750 -32.08 25.86 39.55
CA GLU A 750 -31.94 25.87 38.10
C GLU A 750 -30.48 25.64 37.74
N TYR A 751 -30.17 24.67 36.89
CA TYR A 751 -28.81 24.52 36.39
C TYR A 751 -28.45 25.68 35.46
N VAL A 752 -27.32 26.34 35.71
CA VAL A 752 -26.86 27.53 34.98
C VAL A 752 -25.68 27.22 34.07
N GLY A 753 -24.88 26.22 34.41
CA GLY A 753 -23.72 25.85 33.62
C GLY A 753 -22.61 25.17 34.43
N ILE A 754 -21.52 24.90 33.73
CA ILE A 754 -20.35 24.18 34.24
C ILE A 754 -19.08 24.93 33.83
N ASP A 755 -18.16 25.10 34.77
CA ASP A 755 -16.82 25.63 34.51
C ASP A 755 -15.80 24.48 34.56
N LEU A 756 -15.19 24.15 33.42
CA LEU A 756 -14.13 23.14 33.35
C LEU A 756 -12.81 23.73 33.86
N LYS A 757 -12.06 22.95 34.64
CA LYS A 757 -10.76 23.35 35.22
C LYS A 757 -9.66 22.34 34.91
N GLY A 758 -9.88 21.07 35.25
CA GLY A 758 -8.92 19.98 35.10
C GLY A 758 -9.25 18.98 33.98
N MET A 759 -10.24 19.27 33.14
CA MET A 759 -10.79 18.31 32.16
C MET A 759 -10.10 18.33 30.79
N LYS A 760 -9.19 19.28 30.55
CA LYS A 760 -8.51 19.52 29.26
C LYS A 760 -9.44 19.27 28.06
N ASP A 761 -9.09 18.30 27.20
CA ASP A 761 -9.79 17.98 25.95
C ASP A 761 -10.82 16.83 26.08
N MET A 762 -11.13 16.39 27.31
CA MET A 762 -12.22 15.42 27.52
C MET A 762 -13.53 15.95 26.93
N VAL A 763 -14.22 15.10 26.18
CA VAL A 763 -15.52 15.42 25.60
C VAL A 763 -16.54 15.57 26.73
N ASN A 764 -17.08 16.77 26.88
CA ASN A 764 -18.10 17.09 27.87
C ASN A 764 -19.50 16.76 27.34
N LEU A 765 -20.12 15.73 27.92
CA LEU A 765 -21.45 15.24 27.59
C LEU A 765 -22.42 15.46 28.76
N THR A 766 -22.26 16.58 29.48
CA THR A 766 -23.11 16.92 30.61
C THR A 766 -24.50 17.36 30.13
N TYR A 767 -25.54 16.61 30.51
CA TYR A 767 -26.93 16.94 30.20
C TYR A 767 -27.77 17.19 31.45
N ASP A 768 -28.69 18.16 31.36
CA ASP A 768 -29.66 18.49 32.42
C ASP A 768 -31.04 17.91 32.05
N ARG A 769 -31.31 16.67 32.45
CA ARG A 769 -32.46 15.89 31.97
C ARG A 769 -33.65 15.97 32.91
N LEU A 770 -34.85 15.98 32.30
CA LEU A 770 -36.10 15.70 32.99
C LEU A 770 -36.55 14.31 32.56
N HIS A 771 -36.52 13.37 33.49
CA HIS A 771 -36.94 12.00 33.24
C HIS A 771 -38.46 11.89 33.19
N THR A 772 -38.94 10.84 32.52
CA THR A 772 -40.39 10.60 32.33
C THR A 772 -41.12 10.39 33.67
N ASN A 773 -40.40 9.93 34.70
CA ASN A 773 -40.92 9.80 36.06
C ASN A 773 -41.02 11.13 36.85
N GLY A 774 -40.67 12.27 36.22
CA GLY A 774 -40.72 13.60 36.82
C GLY A 774 -39.45 14.02 37.58
N THR A 775 -38.44 13.16 37.65
CA THR A 775 -37.15 13.49 38.30
C THR A 775 -36.33 14.41 37.40
N LYS A 776 -35.88 15.55 37.95
CA LYS A 776 -34.91 16.42 37.29
C LYS A 776 -33.50 16.07 37.79
N GLU A 777 -32.58 15.82 36.87
CA GLU A 777 -31.25 15.32 37.19
C GLU A 777 -30.21 15.94 36.25
N LEU A 778 -29.11 16.45 36.82
CA LEU A 778 -27.93 16.83 36.04
C LEU A 778 -27.00 15.61 35.94
N LEU A 779 -26.49 15.32 34.75
CA LEU A 779 -25.65 14.15 34.47
C LEU A 779 -24.29 14.56 33.94
N PRO A 780 -23.35 15.03 34.79
CA PRO A 780 -21.97 15.26 34.38
C PRO A 780 -21.36 13.96 33.83
N THR A 781 -21.01 13.97 32.55
CA THR A 781 -20.43 12.82 31.84
C THR A 781 -19.29 13.30 30.97
N PHE A 782 -18.12 12.68 31.11
CA PHE A 782 -16.91 13.05 30.40
C PHE A 782 -16.18 11.82 29.90
N VAL A 783 -15.75 11.84 28.64
CA VAL A 783 -15.03 10.74 28.01
C VAL A 783 -13.83 11.27 27.22
N ASN A 784 -12.71 10.57 27.26
CA ASN A 784 -11.63 10.77 26.30
C ASN A 784 -11.91 10.04 25.00
N ARG A 785 -11.34 10.56 23.91
CA ARG A 785 -11.24 9.87 22.62
C ARG A 785 -9.85 9.29 22.44
N GLY A 786 -9.76 8.05 21.95
CA GLY A 786 -8.50 7.37 21.70
C GLY A 786 -7.55 7.43 22.90
N ASN A 787 -6.27 7.66 22.63
CA ASN A 787 -5.20 7.58 23.63
C ASN A 787 -4.86 8.94 24.31
N ASP A 788 -5.88 9.75 24.66
CA ASP A 788 -5.73 11.09 25.27
C ASP A 788 -5.52 11.07 26.80
N PHE A 789 -5.03 12.16 27.39
CA PHE A 789 -4.56 12.27 28.78
C PHE A 789 -5.51 11.66 29.83
N LEU A 790 -4.98 11.07 30.90
CA LEU A 790 -5.78 10.47 31.97
C LEU A 790 -5.89 11.42 33.18
N LEU A 791 -6.98 11.33 33.94
CA LEU A 791 -7.05 11.97 35.26
C LEU A 791 -6.36 11.08 36.30
N ASP A 792 -5.34 11.63 36.95
CA ASP A 792 -4.50 10.99 37.98
C ASP A 792 -4.38 11.88 39.25
N GLU A 793 -3.73 11.37 40.29
CA GLU A 793 -3.56 12.01 41.61
C GLU A 793 -2.74 13.32 41.54
N GLY A 794 -3.09 14.32 42.37
CA GLY A 794 -2.44 15.64 42.37
C GLY A 794 -3.33 16.85 42.70
N ALA A 795 -4.54 16.60 43.21
CA ALA A 795 -5.57 17.59 43.59
C ALA A 795 -5.98 18.63 42.51
N PRO A 796 -6.34 18.22 41.28
CA PRO A 796 -7.04 19.11 40.37
C PRO A 796 -8.51 19.24 40.82
N VAL A 797 -8.96 20.47 41.03
CA VAL A 797 -10.38 20.77 40.86
C VAL A 797 -10.73 20.42 39.41
N LEU A 798 -11.65 19.49 39.20
CA LEU A 798 -12.00 19.01 37.86
C LEU A 798 -12.90 20.01 37.17
N PHE A 799 -14.01 20.36 37.80
CA PHE A 799 -14.98 21.33 37.32
C PHE A 799 -15.85 21.87 38.46
N THR A 800 -16.55 22.97 38.20
CA THR A 800 -17.53 23.56 39.11
C THR A 800 -18.90 23.58 38.45
N LEU A 801 -19.90 22.95 39.08
CA LEU A 801 -21.30 23.01 38.67
C LEU A 801 -21.96 24.24 39.28
N LYS A 802 -22.79 24.95 38.51
CA LYS A 802 -23.46 26.18 38.95
C LYS A 802 -24.96 26.01 38.88
N PHE A 803 -25.62 26.28 40.00
CA PHE A 803 -27.07 26.33 40.10
C PHE A 803 -27.52 27.70 40.60
N ARG A 804 -28.64 28.21 40.08
CA ARG A 804 -29.31 29.39 40.61
C ARG A 804 -30.47 28.96 41.49
N ALA A 805 -30.51 29.46 42.71
CA ALA A 805 -31.61 29.19 43.63
C ALA A 805 -32.87 29.98 43.23
N LYS A 806 -33.99 29.28 43.06
CA LYS A 806 -35.31 29.90 42.80
C LYS A 806 -36.04 30.30 44.09
N LYS A 807 -35.74 29.62 45.20
CA LYS A 807 -36.26 29.92 46.54
C LYS A 807 -35.22 29.61 47.62
N ALA A 808 -35.46 30.07 48.84
CA ALA A 808 -34.57 29.79 49.95
C ALA A 808 -34.57 28.29 50.29
N GLY A 809 -33.40 27.74 50.60
CA GLY A 809 -33.24 26.30 50.81
C GLY A 809 -31.90 25.93 51.48
N LYS A 810 -31.71 24.62 51.67
CA LYS A 810 -30.46 24.04 52.17
C LYS A 810 -29.86 23.16 51.09
N PHE A 811 -28.52 23.14 51.00
CA PHE A 811 -27.85 22.24 50.09
C PHE A 811 -28.06 20.78 50.51
N GLN A 812 -28.64 19.97 49.63
CA GLN A 812 -28.93 18.54 49.87
C GLN A 812 -28.58 17.64 48.68
N LEU A 813 -27.94 18.18 47.64
CA LEU A 813 -27.62 17.42 46.44
C LEU A 813 -26.56 16.35 46.74
N LYS A 814 -26.79 15.14 46.24
CA LYS A 814 -25.89 13.98 46.39
C LYS A 814 -25.70 13.32 45.03
N ALA A 815 -24.45 12.95 44.74
CA ALA A 815 -24.16 12.15 43.57
C ALA A 815 -24.78 10.75 43.72
N VAL A 816 -25.31 10.23 42.61
CA VAL A 816 -25.78 8.85 42.45
C VAL A 816 -25.14 8.27 41.20
N ASP A 817 -25.12 6.95 41.06
CA ASP A 817 -24.60 6.24 39.88
C ASP A 817 -23.19 6.70 39.47
N GLY A 818 -22.33 6.97 40.47
CA GLY A 818 -20.96 7.40 40.26
C GLY A 818 -20.13 6.31 39.60
N LEU A 819 -19.52 6.63 38.46
CA LEU A 819 -18.71 5.70 37.68
C LEU A 819 -17.42 6.37 37.18
N LEU A 820 -16.30 5.67 37.35
CA LEU A 820 -15.03 5.97 36.71
C LEU A 820 -14.67 4.81 35.77
N VAL A 821 -14.09 5.10 34.61
CA VAL A 821 -13.75 4.12 33.57
C VAL A 821 -12.32 4.33 33.12
N ASP A 822 -11.52 3.27 32.98
CA ASP A 822 -10.20 3.31 32.32
C ASP A 822 -10.30 3.03 30.80
N ARG A 823 -9.20 3.20 30.08
CA ARG A 823 -9.10 2.89 28.64
C ARG A 823 -9.36 1.42 28.29
N ASN A 824 -9.29 0.57 29.30
CA ASN A 824 -9.43 -0.87 29.21
C ASN A 824 -10.87 -1.34 29.49
N LEU A 825 -11.79 -0.38 29.66
CA LEU A 825 -13.19 -0.56 30.05
C LEU A 825 -13.35 -1.22 31.44
N GLY A 826 -12.33 -1.15 32.29
CA GLY A 826 -12.46 -1.41 33.72
C GLY A 826 -13.19 -0.25 34.40
N THR A 827 -13.99 -0.54 35.44
CA THR A 827 -14.75 0.50 36.16
C THR A 827 -14.57 0.45 37.66
N VAL A 828 -14.75 1.61 38.30
CA VAL A 828 -14.94 1.76 39.75
C VAL A 828 -16.18 2.60 40.02
N GLN A 829 -17.06 2.10 40.89
CA GLN A 829 -18.21 2.84 41.41
C GLN A 829 -17.84 3.63 42.66
N PHE A 830 -18.46 4.79 42.90
CA PHE A 830 -18.17 5.65 44.06
C PHE A 830 -19.40 6.34 44.68
#